data_AF-A0A7V4SK24-F1
#
_entry.id   AF-A0A7V4SK24-F1
#
_cell.length_a   1.000
_cell.length_b   1.000
_cell.length_c   1.000
_cell.angle_alpha   90.00
_cell.angle_beta   90.00
_cell.angle_gamma   90.00
#
_symmetry.space_group_name_H-M   'P 1'
#
loop_
_entity.id
_entity.type
_entity.pdbx_description
1 polymer ?
#
loop_
_entity_poly.entity_id
_entity_poly.type
_entity_poly.pdbx_seq_one_letter_code
_entity_poly.pdbx_strand_id
1 'polypeptide(L)'
;MKTTPWIRALLTGALLASLGAWAAPEPRQDGPVLRLDPDLIRRQVATSREEVVDVNNQTTLASYLRAFRAAADLSDQDQIASEIADYCVERGLRPSPDVAEVFLSMALEAKESGNQEAYRRLARFAAGFAPDHPAAHLALADAARSQEGLFSGEFLFESLMAITSAARNPETRWVTLANFTMWLRFASLALLSVLTLIQLSKYQGLLRHDVREWLGGGDSKWIEVTGLVVLFLPSLLFLSGFWWIVYWSALVLLYARWSERVVGILAMALVVAAGALHLHALQRVYLGQSPPHVSNVRCYANRIQVGLDGYLGEHIAPTDPKSGTYGYLLACRYMLHGSYMKAENLFRGLLNENPSDARIFNNLGCLYYYQNRYQEAIQQFSRALESRPDMAVAYLNRALSKNKVFDFSGAEDDQAQARKLDPGLFRTANLSQSDEWSPIPAWMPLETSLDAAARAAAGHPDTPFASGNPGGIAPLLLRPAFSPWLVLLPVLFLSLALFKKRDFFARACFKCGQPFCSRCKTSLEFESFCSQCVHLYIKQDGVSPEARLKKNYEVENYQKHQRVKRVVLALVAPGTAHFTEGRPFSSSILLFLWFGALSSFFLKGFLIPLAFPVPVSTAPFRSLLFLFAGALLLILWGLFGIPSALRAPAPPQGWARTRE
;
A
#
# COMPACT_ATOMS: atom_id res chain seq x y z
N MET A 1 -6.13 18.83 -33.71
CA MET A 1 -6.59 17.42 -33.72
C MET A 1 -7.97 17.39 -33.08
N LYS A 2 -9.01 17.01 -33.83
CA LYS A 2 -10.38 16.87 -33.30
C LYS A 2 -10.40 15.64 -32.39
N THR A 3 -10.40 15.85 -31.08
CA THR A 3 -10.50 14.78 -30.09
C THR A 3 -11.92 14.24 -30.06
N THR A 4 -12.05 12.92 -30.14
CA THR A 4 -13.32 12.18 -30.13
C THR A 4 -14.08 12.39 -28.82
N PRO A 5 -15.43 12.43 -28.84
CA PRO A 5 -16.27 12.71 -27.66
C PRO A 5 -16.01 11.80 -26.45
N TRP A 6 -15.61 10.55 -26.69
CA TRP A 6 -15.38 9.56 -25.63
C TRP A 6 -14.14 9.87 -24.75
N ILE A 7 -13.10 10.52 -25.30
CA ILE A 7 -11.90 10.89 -24.54
C ILE A 7 -12.21 12.06 -23.60
N ARG A 8 -13.10 12.99 -24.00
CA ARG A 8 -13.60 14.04 -23.11
C ARG A 8 -14.42 13.43 -21.99
N ALA A 9 -15.32 12.48 -22.28
CA ALA A 9 -16.15 11.81 -21.28
C ALA A 9 -15.32 11.07 -20.20
N LEU A 10 -14.23 10.41 -20.59
CA LEU A 10 -13.30 9.72 -19.67
C LEU A 10 -12.51 10.70 -18.79
N LEU A 11 -12.06 11.82 -19.34
CA LEU A 11 -11.34 12.85 -18.60
C LEU A 11 -12.26 13.67 -17.69
N THR A 12 -13.50 13.96 -18.11
CA THR A 12 -14.50 14.62 -17.27
C THR A 12 -15.03 13.70 -16.17
N GLY A 13 -15.17 12.39 -16.42
CA GLY A 13 -15.56 11.42 -15.39
C GLY A 13 -14.51 11.28 -14.28
N ALA A 14 -13.23 11.25 -14.64
CA ALA A 14 -12.12 11.18 -13.68
C ALA A 14 -11.95 12.47 -12.85
N LEU A 15 -12.21 13.65 -13.45
CA LEU A 15 -12.18 14.94 -12.75
C LEU A 15 -13.42 15.15 -11.85
N LEU A 16 -14.61 14.72 -12.28
CA LEU A 16 -15.83 14.84 -11.47
C LEU A 16 -15.85 13.86 -10.28
N ALA A 17 -15.23 12.68 -10.41
CA ALA A 17 -15.03 11.74 -9.29
C ALA A 17 -14.16 12.34 -8.16
N SER A 18 -13.26 13.28 -8.48
CA SER A 18 -12.47 14.00 -7.48
C SER A 18 -13.19 15.18 -6.81
N LEU A 19 -14.35 15.60 -7.35
CA LEU A 19 -15.11 16.77 -6.87
C LEU A 19 -16.47 16.44 -6.24
N GLY A 20 -16.79 15.18 -5.98
CA GLY A 20 -17.94 14.79 -5.15
C GLY A 20 -19.32 15.16 -5.70
N ALA A 21 -19.42 15.59 -6.95
CA ALA A 21 -20.67 16.00 -7.60
C ALA A 21 -20.94 15.12 -8.83
N TRP A 22 -21.58 13.97 -8.61
CA TRP A 22 -22.24 13.23 -9.69
C TRP A 22 -23.64 12.84 -9.22
N ALA A 23 -24.65 13.47 -9.83
CA ALA A 23 -26.03 13.01 -9.73
C ALA A 23 -26.13 11.70 -10.52
N ALA A 24 -26.50 10.62 -9.82
CA ALA A 24 -26.66 9.30 -10.41
C ALA A 24 -27.77 9.34 -11.50
N PRO A 25 -27.62 8.61 -12.62
CA PRO A 25 -28.74 8.35 -13.51
C PRO A 25 -29.81 7.55 -12.75
N GLU A 26 -31.07 7.95 -12.87
CA GLU A 26 -32.19 7.28 -12.21
C GLU A 26 -32.25 5.79 -12.61
N PRO A 27 -32.31 4.86 -11.64
CA PRO A 27 -32.47 3.44 -11.92
C PRO A 27 -33.86 3.16 -12.51
N ARG A 28 -33.91 2.32 -13.56
CA ARG A 28 -35.15 1.81 -14.16
C ARG A 28 -36.02 1.10 -13.10
N GLN A 29 -37.33 1.36 -13.17
CA GLN A 29 -38.32 1.23 -12.11
C GLN A 29 -39.08 -0.12 -12.05
N ASP A 30 -38.44 -1.27 -12.28
CA ASP A 30 -39.18 -2.54 -12.24
C ASP A 30 -38.70 -3.43 -11.07
N GLY A 31 -39.33 -3.23 -9.92
CA GLY A 31 -39.18 -4.00 -8.67
C GLY A 31 -39.30 -3.10 -7.41
N PRO A 32 -39.84 -3.57 -6.27
CA PRO A 32 -39.96 -2.77 -5.05
C PRO A 32 -38.57 -2.56 -4.47
N VAL A 33 -37.91 -1.49 -4.91
CA VAL A 33 -36.62 -1.04 -4.38
C VAL A 33 -36.90 -0.35 -3.06
N LEU A 34 -36.40 -0.93 -1.96
CA LEU A 34 -36.13 -0.19 -0.73
C LEU A 34 -35.14 0.93 -1.06
N ARG A 35 -35.68 2.12 -1.39
CA ARG A 35 -34.91 3.36 -1.49
C ARG A 35 -34.60 3.82 -0.08
N LEU A 36 -33.56 3.26 0.53
CA LEU A 36 -32.90 3.94 1.65
C LEU A 36 -32.26 5.20 1.08
N ASP A 37 -32.75 6.37 1.50
CA ASP A 37 -32.28 7.67 1.04
C ASP A 37 -30.76 7.82 1.33
N PRO A 38 -29.89 7.86 0.31
CA PRO A 38 -28.44 7.97 0.49
C PRO A 38 -28.00 9.25 1.21
N ASP A 39 -28.83 10.29 1.17
CA ASP A 39 -28.59 11.55 1.88
C ASP A 39 -29.03 11.47 3.33
N LEU A 40 -30.00 10.62 3.67
CA LEU A 40 -30.38 10.30 5.06
C LEU A 40 -29.27 9.51 5.76
N ILE A 41 -28.71 8.49 5.08
CA ILE A 41 -27.55 7.72 5.58
C ILE A 41 -26.33 8.63 5.72
N ARG A 42 -26.04 9.51 4.74
CA ARG A 42 -24.91 10.46 4.84
C ARG A 42 -25.10 11.52 5.93
N ARG A 43 -26.32 12.02 6.12
CA ARG A 43 -26.65 12.97 7.21
C ARG A 43 -26.54 12.30 8.59
N GLN A 44 -26.91 11.04 8.72
CA GLN A 44 -26.77 10.26 9.96
C GLN A 44 -25.33 9.82 10.24
N VAL A 45 -24.52 9.50 9.22
CA VAL A 45 -23.06 9.24 9.37
C VAL A 45 -22.33 10.50 9.89
N ALA A 46 -22.82 11.69 9.54
CA ALA A 46 -22.29 12.95 10.05
C ALA A 46 -22.82 13.33 11.46
N THR A 47 -23.85 12.66 11.99
CA THR A 47 -24.53 13.05 13.24
C THR A 47 -24.71 11.96 14.31
N SER A 48 -24.39 10.68 14.06
CA SER A 48 -24.62 9.60 15.02
C SER A 48 -23.35 9.18 15.78
N ARG A 49 -23.18 9.76 16.97
CA ARG A 49 -22.28 9.27 18.03
C ARG A 49 -22.94 8.10 18.76
N GLU A 50 -22.59 6.90 18.32
CA GLU A 50 -22.47 5.61 19.03
C GLU A 50 -23.41 5.37 20.24
N GLU A 51 -24.59 4.79 19.98
CA GLU A 51 -25.39 4.11 21.00
C GLU A 51 -24.83 2.72 21.32
N VAL A 52 -24.89 2.38 22.59
CA VAL A 52 -24.49 1.10 23.18
C VAL A 52 -25.50 0.02 22.79
N VAL A 53 -25.03 -1.05 22.12
CA VAL A 53 -25.86 -2.22 21.82
C VAL A 53 -26.15 -3.00 23.11
N ASP A 54 -27.42 -3.03 23.51
CA ASP A 54 -27.98 -3.85 24.59
C ASP A 54 -27.96 -5.35 24.22
N VAL A 55 -27.79 -6.26 25.19
CA VAL A 55 -27.82 -7.73 25.00
C VAL A 55 -29.16 -8.17 24.37
N ASN A 56 -30.24 -7.44 24.67
CA ASN A 56 -31.55 -7.62 24.04
C ASN A 56 -31.55 -7.38 22.52
N ASN A 57 -30.68 -6.50 22.02
CA ASN A 57 -30.62 -6.22 20.58
C ASN A 57 -30.00 -7.40 19.81
N GLN A 58 -29.10 -8.15 20.43
CA GLN A 58 -28.45 -9.31 19.81
C GLN A 58 -29.41 -10.48 19.64
N THR A 59 -30.20 -10.79 20.68
CA THR A 59 -31.22 -11.84 20.61
C THR A 59 -32.32 -11.51 19.60
N THR A 60 -32.67 -10.23 19.50
CA THR A 60 -33.69 -9.73 18.57
C THR A 60 -33.21 -9.77 17.12
N LEU A 61 -31.99 -9.33 16.84
CA LEU A 61 -31.40 -9.43 15.50
C LEU A 61 -31.23 -10.90 15.07
N ALA A 62 -30.81 -11.77 16.00
CA ALA A 62 -30.71 -13.20 15.75
C ALA A 62 -32.09 -13.89 15.54
N SER A 63 -33.18 -13.37 16.11
CA SER A 63 -34.53 -13.84 15.77
C SER A 63 -34.98 -13.38 14.38
N TYR A 64 -34.72 -12.13 13.99
CA TYR A 64 -35.03 -11.65 12.66
C TYR A 64 -34.26 -12.42 11.58
N LEU A 65 -32.96 -12.67 11.77
CA LEU A 65 -32.17 -13.46 10.82
C LEU A 65 -32.65 -14.91 10.71
N ARG A 66 -33.16 -15.50 11.81
CA ARG A 66 -33.78 -16.83 11.78
C ARG A 66 -35.12 -16.82 11.04
N ALA A 67 -35.95 -15.79 11.25
CA ALA A 67 -37.19 -15.60 10.52
C ALA A 67 -36.94 -15.42 9.02
N PHE A 68 -35.94 -14.60 8.65
CA PHE A 68 -35.51 -14.39 7.27
C PHE A 68 -35.12 -15.72 6.59
N ARG A 69 -34.35 -16.58 7.28
CA ARG A 69 -33.97 -17.91 6.75
C ARG A 69 -35.14 -18.88 6.63
N ALA A 70 -36.14 -18.75 7.51
CA ALA A 70 -37.32 -19.62 7.53
C ALA A 70 -38.40 -19.19 6.52
N ALA A 71 -38.36 -17.95 6.03
CA ALA A 71 -39.30 -17.44 5.04
C ALA A 71 -39.15 -18.20 3.72
N ALA A 72 -40.27 -18.79 3.27
CA ALA A 72 -40.34 -19.59 2.05
C ALA A 72 -40.46 -18.72 0.79
N ASP A 73 -41.15 -17.59 0.89
CA ASP A 73 -41.41 -16.68 -0.23
C ASP A 73 -40.43 -15.50 -0.28
N LEU A 74 -40.15 -15.06 -1.51
CA LEU A 74 -39.23 -13.96 -1.78
C LEU A 74 -39.73 -12.63 -1.21
N SER A 75 -41.05 -12.40 -1.23
CA SER A 75 -41.69 -11.19 -0.68
C SER A 75 -41.53 -11.11 0.83
N ASP A 76 -41.67 -12.24 1.52
CA ASP A 76 -41.55 -12.32 2.97
C ASP A 76 -40.10 -12.06 3.40
N GLN A 77 -39.14 -12.58 2.64
CA GLN A 77 -37.72 -12.27 2.83
C GLN A 77 -37.45 -10.77 2.64
N ASP A 78 -37.96 -10.15 1.57
CA ASP A 78 -37.75 -8.72 1.30
C ASP A 78 -38.37 -7.85 2.42
N GLN A 79 -39.55 -8.25 2.93
CA GLN A 79 -40.19 -7.60 4.07
C GLN A 79 -39.34 -7.73 5.34
N ILE A 80 -38.88 -8.94 5.68
CA ILE A 80 -38.05 -9.16 6.88
C ILE A 80 -36.71 -8.44 6.75
N ALA A 81 -36.12 -8.35 5.56
CA ALA A 81 -34.92 -7.54 5.33
C ALA A 81 -35.18 -6.05 5.56
N SER A 82 -36.35 -5.53 5.15
CA SER A 82 -36.80 -4.18 5.52
C SER A 82 -36.88 -4.02 7.02
N GLU A 83 -37.53 -4.95 7.71
CA GLU A 83 -37.70 -4.90 9.17
C GLU A 83 -36.34 -4.95 9.89
N ILE A 84 -35.37 -5.72 9.39
CA ILE A 84 -33.98 -5.70 9.89
C ILE A 84 -33.35 -4.33 9.69
N ALA A 85 -33.52 -3.70 8.52
CA ALA A 85 -32.99 -2.38 8.23
C ALA A 85 -33.62 -1.30 9.12
N ASP A 86 -34.94 -1.29 9.24
CA ASP A 86 -35.70 -0.37 10.08
C ASP A 86 -35.31 -0.55 11.55
N TYR A 87 -35.20 -1.78 12.03
CA TYR A 87 -34.72 -2.08 13.37
C TYR A 87 -33.30 -1.55 13.62
N CYS A 88 -32.39 -1.71 12.64
CA CYS A 88 -31.05 -1.15 12.74
C CYS A 88 -31.07 0.39 12.79
N VAL A 89 -31.91 1.03 11.97
CA VAL A 89 -32.06 2.50 11.94
C VAL A 89 -32.67 3.02 13.25
N GLU A 90 -33.75 2.41 13.74
CA GLU A 90 -34.44 2.78 14.98
C GLU A 90 -33.54 2.68 16.20
N ARG A 91 -32.63 1.71 16.22
CA ARG A 91 -31.71 1.44 17.34
C ARG A 91 -30.34 2.10 17.17
N GLY A 92 -30.19 2.99 16.19
CA GLY A 92 -28.92 3.67 15.91
C GLY A 92 -27.76 2.71 15.59
N LEU A 93 -28.06 1.47 15.19
CA LEU A 93 -27.07 0.48 14.82
C LEU A 93 -26.46 0.90 13.49
N ARG A 94 -25.14 1.09 13.47
CA ARG A 94 -24.41 1.38 12.24
C ARG A 94 -24.70 0.31 11.17
N PRO A 95 -24.55 0.63 9.87
CA PRO A 95 -24.43 -0.39 8.83
C PRO A 95 -23.47 -1.48 9.31
N SER A 96 -24.00 -2.65 9.67
CA SER A 96 -23.27 -3.67 10.41
C SER A 96 -22.57 -4.58 9.40
N PRO A 97 -21.23 -4.60 9.37
CA PRO A 97 -20.48 -5.55 8.56
C PRO A 97 -20.91 -7.00 8.84
N ASP A 98 -21.23 -7.31 10.09
CA ASP A 98 -21.66 -8.65 10.51
C ASP A 98 -22.99 -9.07 9.85
N VAL A 99 -23.97 -8.15 9.78
CA VAL A 99 -25.25 -8.42 9.07
C VAL A 99 -25.01 -8.60 7.58
N ALA A 100 -24.16 -7.75 6.98
CA ALA A 100 -23.78 -7.89 5.57
C ALA A 100 -23.06 -9.22 5.29
N GLU A 101 -22.22 -9.70 6.21
CA GLU A 101 -21.55 -11.01 6.11
C GLU A 101 -22.54 -12.17 6.17
N VAL A 102 -23.59 -12.09 7.00
CA VAL A 102 -24.66 -13.10 7.00
C VAL A 102 -25.36 -13.15 5.64
N PHE A 103 -25.76 -12.00 5.09
CA PHE A 103 -26.36 -11.97 3.75
C PHE A 103 -25.40 -12.46 2.66
N LEU A 104 -24.10 -12.14 2.76
CA LEU A 104 -23.07 -12.63 1.86
C LEU A 104 -22.90 -14.15 1.92
N SER A 105 -22.90 -14.75 3.12
CA SER A 105 -22.80 -16.20 3.27
C SER A 105 -23.98 -16.91 2.60
N MET A 106 -25.20 -16.41 2.83
CA MET A 106 -26.40 -16.92 2.18
C MET A 106 -26.38 -16.72 0.66
N ALA A 107 -25.82 -15.59 0.20
CA ALA A 107 -25.63 -15.34 -1.22
C ALA A 107 -24.73 -16.42 -1.84
N LEU A 108 -23.62 -16.78 -1.18
CA LEU A 108 -22.74 -17.84 -1.67
C LEU A 108 -23.43 -19.21 -1.71
N GLU A 109 -24.24 -19.56 -0.71
CA GLU A 109 -25.06 -20.79 -0.74
C GLU A 109 -26.05 -20.78 -1.93
N ALA A 110 -26.68 -19.64 -2.21
CA ALA A 110 -27.54 -19.45 -3.37
C ALA A 110 -26.77 -19.61 -4.69
N LYS A 111 -25.53 -19.14 -4.74
CA LYS A 111 -24.65 -19.31 -5.90
C LYS A 111 -24.26 -20.76 -6.12
N GLU A 112 -23.93 -21.49 -5.06
CA GLU A 112 -23.58 -22.93 -5.12
C GLU A 112 -24.76 -23.79 -5.56
N SER A 113 -25.98 -23.44 -5.13
CA SER A 113 -27.21 -24.08 -5.60
C SER A 113 -27.63 -23.67 -7.02
N GLY A 114 -26.87 -22.79 -7.69
CA GLY A 114 -27.12 -22.33 -9.06
C GLY A 114 -28.22 -21.26 -9.16
N ASN A 115 -28.77 -20.78 -8.05
CA ASN A 115 -29.79 -19.75 -8.03
C ASN A 115 -29.18 -18.34 -8.14
N GLN A 116 -28.90 -17.93 -9.37
CA GLN A 116 -28.27 -16.62 -9.66
C GLN A 116 -29.11 -15.41 -9.24
N GLU A 117 -30.44 -15.52 -9.28
CA GLU A 117 -31.32 -14.42 -8.88
C GLU A 117 -31.25 -14.19 -7.38
N ALA A 118 -31.33 -15.27 -6.59
CA ALA A 118 -31.14 -15.20 -5.15
C ALA A 118 -29.73 -14.70 -4.77
N TYR A 119 -28.68 -15.15 -5.47
CA TYR A 119 -27.31 -14.67 -5.26
C TYR A 119 -27.20 -13.15 -5.45
N ARG A 120 -27.68 -12.62 -6.59
CA ARG A 120 -27.61 -11.19 -6.89
C ARG A 120 -28.41 -10.38 -5.88
N ARG A 121 -29.61 -10.83 -5.53
CA ARG A 121 -30.48 -10.14 -4.56
C ARG A 121 -29.88 -10.10 -3.15
N LEU A 122 -29.37 -11.23 -2.64
CA LEU A 122 -28.73 -11.29 -1.31
C LEU A 122 -27.44 -10.47 -1.27
N ALA A 123 -26.67 -10.43 -2.36
CA ALA A 123 -25.51 -9.54 -2.47
C ALA A 123 -25.92 -8.05 -2.48
N ARG A 124 -27.07 -7.68 -3.05
CA ARG A 124 -27.61 -6.31 -2.97
C ARG A 124 -28.00 -5.94 -1.55
N PHE A 125 -28.64 -6.85 -0.81
CA PHE A 125 -28.91 -6.63 0.61
C PHE A 125 -27.63 -6.37 1.37
N ALA A 126 -26.60 -7.23 1.21
CA ALA A 126 -25.32 -7.03 1.85
C ALA A 126 -24.69 -5.65 1.55
N ALA A 127 -24.74 -5.20 0.29
CA ALA A 127 -24.22 -3.89 -0.11
C ALA A 127 -25.06 -2.72 0.46
N GLY A 128 -26.38 -2.89 0.59
CA GLY A 128 -27.27 -1.92 1.22
C GLY A 128 -27.02 -1.77 2.71
N PHE A 129 -26.80 -2.90 3.41
CA PHE A 129 -26.49 -2.92 4.84
C PHE A 129 -25.07 -2.47 5.17
N ALA A 130 -24.10 -2.68 4.27
CA ALA A 130 -22.73 -2.22 4.47
C ALA A 130 -22.10 -1.71 3.16
N PRO A 131 -22.35 -0.44 2.77
CA PRO A 131 -21.85 0.13 1.52
C PRO A 131 -20.32 0.21 1.43
N ASP A 132 -19.62 0.29 2.57
CA ASP A 132 -18.15 0.27 2.61
C ASP A 132 -17.58 -1.16 2.70
N HIS A 133 -18.41 -2.19 2.56
CA HIS A 133 -17.98 -3.59 2.60
C HIS A 133 -17.54 -4.09 1.22
N PRO A 134 -16.23 -4.27 0.95
CA PRO A 134 -15.73 -4.61 -0.37
C PRO A 134 -16.24 -5.96 -0.90
N ALA A 135 -16.49 -6.95 -0.03
CA ALA A 135 -16.96 -8.27 -0.47
C ALA A 135 -18.39 -8.22 -1.03
N ALA A 136 -19.23 -7.29 -0.58
CA ALA A 136 -20.59 -7.11 -1.09
C ALA A 136 -20.57 -6.66 -2.57
N HIS A 137 -19.76 -5.64 -2.86
CA HIS A 137 -19.53 -5.16 -4.22
C HIS A 137 -18.83 -6.19 -5.11
N LEU A 138 -17.90 -6.99 -4.57
CA LEU A 138 -17.30 -8.10 -5.32
C LEU A 138 -18.33 -9.17 -5.70
N ALA A 139 -19.26 -9.48 -4.79
CA ALA A 139 -20.32 -10.45 -5.06
C ALA A 139 -21.27 -9.94 -6.16
N LEU A 140 -21.65 -8.67 -6.10
CA LEU A 140 -22.44 -8.00 -7.15
C LEU A 140 -21.73 -7.95 -8.49
N ALA A 141 -20.44 -7.59 -8.50
CA ALA A 141 -19.63 -7.59 -9.72
C ALA A 141 -19.55 -9.00 -10.33
N ASP A 142 -19.40 -10.05 -9.52
CA ASP A 142 -19.38 -11.42 -10.03
C ASP A 142 -20.75 -11.86 -10.58
N ALA A 143 -21.85 -11.45 -9.93
CA ALA A 143 -23.21 -11.67 -10.45
C ALA A 143 -23.41 -10.99 -11.80
N ALA A 144 -23.08 -9.69 -11.91
CA ALA A 144 -23.18 -8.92 -13.15
C ALA A 144 -22.31 -9.52 -14.27
N ARG A 145 -21.09 -9.95 -13.95
CA ARG A 145 -20.19 -10.62 -14.91
C ARG A 145 -20.81 -11.90 -15.48
N SER A 146 -21.49 -12.67 -14.64
CA SER A 146 -22.09 -13.95 -15.05
C SER A 146 -23.30 -13.78 -15.97
N GLN A 147 -24.08 -12.70 -15.80
CA GLN A 147 -25.31 -12.46 -16.54
C GLN A 147 -25.10 -11.58 -17.79
N GLU A 148 -24.33 -10.50 -17.66
CA GLU A 148 -24.21 -9.44 -18.68
C GLU A 148 -22.82 -9.37 -19.34
N GLY A 149 -21.83 -10.08 -18.78
CA GLY A 149 -20.45 -10.12 -19.28
C GLY A 149 -19.52 -9.03 -18.72
N LEU A 150 -18.27 -9.03 -19.17
CA LEU A 150 -17.16 -8.24 -18.61
C LEU A 150 -17.20 -6.73 -18.92
N PHE A 151 -18.07 -6.30 -19.84
CA PHE A 151 -18.16 -4.90 -20.28
C PHE A 151 -19.48 -4.24 -19.88
N SER A 152 -20.27 -4.87 -19.02
CA SER A 152 -21.52 -4.28 -18.55
C SER A 152 -21.24 -3.09 -17.61
N GLY A 153 -22.14 -2.10 -17.65
CA GLY A 153 -22.01 -0.90 -16.81
C GLY A 153 -22.04 -1.24 -15.32
N GLU A 154 -22.86 -2.20 -14.92
CA GLU A 154 -22.97 -2.68 -13.53
C GLU A 154 -21.69 -3.40 -13.09
N PHE A 155 -21.12 -4.28 -13.92
CA PHE A 155 -19.85 -4.93 -13.61
C PHE A 155 -18.73 -3.90 -13.34
N LEU A 156 -18.61 -2.88 -14.19
CA LEU A 156 -17.59 -1.84 -14.03
C LEU A 156 -17.84 -0.97 -12.79
N PHE A 157 -19.09 -0.59 -12.54
CA PHE A 157 -19.48 0.20 -11.38
C PHE A 157 -19.19 -0.55 -10.07
N GLU A 158 -19.68 -1.78 -9.93
CA GLU A 158 -19.50 -2.59 -8.73
C GLU A 158 -18.03 -2.97 -8.50
N SER A 159 -17.27 -3.21 -9.57
CA SER A 159 -15.82 -3.42 -9.45
C SER A 159 -15.09 -2.19 -8.93
N LEU A 160 -15.49 -0.98 -9.37
CA LEU A 160 -14.91 0.27 -8.87
C LEU A 160 -15.31 0.53 -7.42
N MET A 161 -16.56 0.25 -7.05
CA MET A 161 -17.02 0.32 -5.67
C MET A 161 -16.24 -0.65 -4.78
N ALA A 162 -16.06 -1.90 -5.20
CA ALA A 162 -15.21 -2.86 -4.49
C ALA A 162 -13.79 -2.34 -4.25
N ILE A 163 -13.14 -1.72 -5.25
CA ILE A 163 -11.79 -1.15 -5.13
C ILE A 163 -11.77 0.00 -4.12
N THR A 164 -12.71 0.93 -4.24
CA THR A 164 -12.76 2.13 -3.39
C THR A 164 -13.14 1.81 -1.95
N SER A 165 -14.13 0.92 -1.74
CA SER A 165 -14.51 0.39 -0.44
C SER A 165 -13.35 -0.41 0.19
N ALA A 166 -12.60 -1.21 -0.59
CA ALA A 166 -11.44 -1.95 -0.08
C ALA A 166 -10.30 -1.03 0.41
N ALA A 167 -10.18 0.18 -0.13
CA ALA A 167 -9.21 1.18 0.32
C ALA A 167 -9.66 1.94 1.57
N ARG A 168 -10.98 2.04 1.81
CA ARG A 168 -11.57 2.72 2.98
C ARG A 168 -11.75 1.79 4.17
N ASN A 169 -12.07 0.53 3.93
CA ASN A 169 -12.35 -0.46 4.96
C ASN A 169 -11.10 -0.72 5.84
N PRO A 170 -11.19 -0.58 7.18
CA PRO A 170 -10.07 -0.71 8.10
C PRO A 170 -9.32 -2.04 8.02
N GLU A 171 -10.03 -3.14 7.71
CA GLU A 171 -9.48 -4.49 7.64
C GLU A 171 -8.67 -4.69 6.35
N THR A 172 -9.20 -4.22 5.22
CA THR A 172 -8.60 -4.46 3.90
C THR A 172 -7.68 -3.36 3.41
N ARG A 173 -7.76 -2.13 3.96
CA ARG A 173 -6.97 -0.98 3.48
C ARG A 173 -5.47 -1.23 3.48
N TRP A 174 -4.96 -1.96 4.47
CA TRP A 174 -3.54 -2.24 4.58
C TRP A 174 -3.09 -3.28 3.54
N VAL A 175 -3.93 -4.27 3.24
CA VAL A 175 -3.69 -5.24 2.17
C VAL A 175 -3.70 -4.54 0.81
N THR A 176 -4.69 -3.68 0.58
CA THR A 176 -4.79 -2.84 -0.63
C THR A 176 -3.55 -1.96 -0.79
N LEU A 177 -3.10 -1.29 0.29
CA LEU A 177 -1.89 -0.47 0.28
C LEU A 177 -0.63 -1.31 0.05
N ALA A 178 -0.51 -2.47 0.69
CA ALA A 178 0.63 -3.38 0.51
C ALA A 178 0.74 -3.85 -0.95
N ASN A 179 -0.38 -4.24 -1.56
CA ASN A 179 -0.43 -4.64 -2.97
C ASN A 179 -0.11 -3.48 -3.92
N PHE A 180 -0.68 -2.29 -3.68
CA PHE A 180 -0.40 -1.09 -4.48
C PHE A 180 1.07 -0.67 -4.41
N THR A 181 1.65 -0.65 -3.20
CA THR A 181 3.05 -0.27 -2.98
C THR A 181 4.02 -1.30 -3.53
N MET A 182 3.64 -2.58 -3.51
CA MET A 182 4.38 -3.63 -4.21
C MET A 182 4.40 -3.37 -5.71
N TRP A 183 3.23 -3.14 -6.32
CA TRP A 183 3.13 -2.77 -7.73
C TRP A 183 3.99 -1.55 -8.07
N LEU A 184 3.88 -0.49 -7.28
CA LEU A 184 4.65 0.75 -7.44
C LEU A 184 6.16 0.50 -7.35
N ARG A 185 6.59 -0.36 -6.42
CA ARG A 185 8.00 -0.74 -6.24
C ARG A 185 8.54 -1.50 -7.45
N PHE A 186 7.81 -2.46 -7.99
CA PHE A 186 8.24 -3.20 -9.18
C PHE A 186 8.29 -2.30 -10.43
N ALA A 187 7.27 -1.47 -10.63
CA ALA A 187 7.22 -0.53 -11.76
C ALA A 187 8.37 0.49 -11.70
N SER A 188 8.63 1.07 -10.52
CA SER A 188 9.71 2.04 -10.32
C SER A 188 11.11 1.41 -10.41
N LEU A 189 11.29 0.18 -9.92
CA LEU A 189 12.56 -0.54 -10.05
C LEU A 189 12.86 -0.90 -11.51
N ALA A 190 11.87 -1.35 -12.27
CA ALA A 190 12.00 -1.60 -13.70
C ALA A 190 12.32 -0.32 -14.47
N LEU A 191 11.63 0.78 -14.17
CA LEU A 191 11.95 2.10 -14.72
C LEU A 191 13.41 2.48 -14.45
N LEU A 192 13.85 2.43 -13.18
CA LEU A 192 15.22 2.78 -12.80
C LEU A 192 16.24 1.90 -13.52
N SER A 193 15.98 0.60 -13.60
CA SER A 193 16.85 -0.37 -14.29
C SER A 193 17.03 -0.01 -15.76
N VAL A 194 15.93 0.24 -16.48
CA VAL A 194 15.98 0.57 -17.91
C VAL A 194 16.63 1.93 -18.15
N LEU A 195 16.32 2.94 -17.33
CA LEU A 195 16.99 4.23 -17.41
C LEU A 195 18.50 4.11 -17.17
N THR A 196 18.91 3.36 -16.15
CA THR A 196 20.32 3.10 -15.87
C THR A 196 21.00 2.36 -17.02
N LEU A 197 20.37 1.34 -17.61
CA LEU A 197 20.93 0.62 -18.77
C LEU A 197 21.08 1.52 -20.01
N ILE A 198 20.08 2.35 -20.30
CA ILE A 198 20.15 3.32 -21.41
C ILE A 198 21.29 4.31 -21.16
N GLN A 199 21.38 4.87 -19.95
CA GLN A 199 22.43 5.82 -19.62
C GLN A 199 23.82 5.17 -19.62
N LEU A 200 23.97 3.96 -19.06
CA LEU A 200 25.24 3.22 -19.08
C LEU A 200 25.68 2.97 -20.52
N SER A 201 24.76 2.55 -21.39
CA SER A 201 25.06 2.33 -22.81
C SER A 201 25.48 3.61 -23.55
N LYS A 202 25.08 4.80 -23.04
CA LYS A 202 25.39 6.13 -23.59
C LYS A 202 26.70 6.69 -23.03
N TYR A 203 26.98 6.47 -21.75
CA TYR A 203 28.06 7.11 -21.01
C TYR A 203 29.25 6.18 -20.71
N GLN A 204 29.16 4.88 -21.01
CA GLN A 204 30.25 3.92 -20.81
C GLN A 204 31.58 4.35 -21.43
N GLY A 205 31.56 5.02 -22.60
CA GLY A 205 32.78 5.51 -23.25
C GLY A 205 33.46 6.64 -22.47
N LEU A 206 32.68 7.49 -21.79
CA LEU A 206 33.19 8.56 -20.94
C LEU A 206 33.80 8.00 -19.66
N LEU A 207 33.09 7.06 -19.03
CA LEU A 207 33.57 6.37 -17.83
C LEU A 207 34.91 5.66 -18.11
N ARG A 208 35.01 4.92 -19.21
CA ARG A 208 36.25 4.24 -19.61
C ARG A 208 37.39 5.22 -19.87
N HIS A 209 37.10 6.38 -20.46
CA HIS A 209 38.11 7.41 -20.69
C HIS A 209 38.64 7.98 -19.38
N ASP A 210 37.77 8.35 -18.43
CA ASP A 210 38.21 8.91 -17.14
C ASP A 210 38.97 7.88 -16.29
N VAL A 211 38.53 6.62 -16.28
CA VAL A 211 39.28 5.53 -15.61
C VAL A 211 40.68 5.37 -16.22
N ARG A 212 40.80 5.43 -17.54
CA ARG A 212 42.09 5.35 -18.25
C ARG A 212 43.01 6.52 -17.89
N GLU A 213 42.47 7.73 -17.85
CA GLU A 213 43.21 8.94 -17.52
C GLU A 213 43.67 8.95 -16.05
N TRP A 214 42.81 8.50 -15.12
CA TRP A 214 43.16 8.39 -13.70
C TRP A 214 44.28 7.36 -13.44
N LEU A 215 44.36 6.32 -14.27
CA LEU A 215 45.40 5.29 -14.21
C LEU A 215 46.66 5.63 -15.00
N GLY A 216 46.81 6.88 -15.48
CA GLY A 216 48.04 7.35 -16.12
C GLY A 216 48.14 7.09 -17.62
N GLY A 217 47.02 6.85 -18.32
CA GLY A 217 46.91 6.93 -19.79
C GLY A 217 47.52 5.77 -20.60
N GLY A 218 48.29 4.86 -19.98
CA GLY A 218 49.00 3.77 -20.66
C GLY A 218 48.10 2.71 -21.32
N ASP A 219 48.62 1.93 -22.26
CA ASP A 219 47.94 0.78 -22.89
C ASP A 219 48.10 -0.49 -22.03
N SER A 220 47.71 -0.39 -20.77
CA SER A 220 47.91 -1.43 -19.77
C SER A 220 46.67 -2.31 -19.62
N LYS A 221 46.83 -3.63 -19.71
CA LYS A 221 45.80 -4.64 -19.42
C LYS A 221 45.13 -4.42 -18.05
N TRP A 222 45.84 -3.78 -17.12
CA TRP A 222 45.33 -3.43 -15.81
C TRP A 222 44.12 -2.48 -15.85
N ILE A 223 44.01 -1.59 -16.84
CA ILE A 223 42.88 -0.64 -16.96
C ILE A 223 41.55 -1.36 -17.19
N GLU A 224 41.55 -2.42 -18.01
CA GLU A 224 40.35 -3.23 -18.23
C GLU A 224 39.93 -3.97 -16.95
N VAL A 225 40.91 -4.50 -16.21
CA VAL A 225 40.68 -5.17 -14.93
C VAL A 225 40.14 -4.19 -13.89
N THR A 226 40.72 -3.00 -13.75
CA THR A 226 40.23 -2.01 -12.77
C THR A 226 38.83 -1.51 -13.12
N GLY A 227 38.54 -1.28 -14.41
CA GLY A 227 37.20 -0.92 -14.87
C GLY A 227 36.16 -2.00 -14.57
N LEU A 228 36.52 -3.27 -14.72
CA LEU A 228 35.67 -4.41 -14.32
C LEU A 228 35.48 -4.45 -12.80
N VAL A 229 36.53 -4.28 -12.00
CA VAL A 229 36.41 -4.24 -10.53
C VAL A 229 35.45 -3.15 -10.06
N VAL A 230 35.52 -1.94 -10.65
CA VAL A 230 34.59 -0.84 -10.34
C VAL A 230 33.16 -1.23 -10.70
N LEU A 231 32.92 -1.76 -11.90
CA LEU A 231 31.56 -2.14 -12.32
C LEU A 231 30.95 -3.27 -11.48
N PHE A 232 31.76 -4.21 -11.01
CA PHE A 232 31.34 -5.40 -10.24
C PHE A 232 31.52 -5.24 -8.72
N LEU A 233 31.89 -4.05 -8.25
CA LEU A 233 32.09 -3.75 -6.82
C LEU A 233 30.92 -4.20 -5.92
N PRO A 234 29.64 -4.05 -6.31
CA PRO A 234 28.54 -4.52 -5.47
C PRO A 234 28.55 -6.03 -5.20
N SER A 235 28.95 -6.85 -6.17
CA SER A 235 29.08 -8.30 -5.96
C SER A 235 30.29 -8.68 -5.13
N LEU A 236 31.39 -7.93 -5.24
CA LEU A 236 32.55 -8.11 -4.36
C LEU A 236 32.22 -7.81 -2.89
N LEU A 237 31.20 -6.97 -2.66
CA LEU A 237 30.67 -6.64 -1.34
C LEU A 237 29.46 -7.50 -0.93
N PHE A 238 29.16 -8.58 -1.67
CA PHE A 238 28.01 -9.47 -1.43
C PHE A 238 26.66 -8.74 -1.36
N LEU A 239 26.52 -7.62 -2.08
CA LEU A 239 25.28 -6.86 -2.13
C LEU A 239 24.28 -7.52 -3.10
N SER A 240 22.99 -7.47 -2.75
CA SER A 240 21.91 -8.02 -3.58
C SER A 240 21.77 -7.31 -4.93
N GLY A 241 21.06 -7.91 -5.89
CA GLY A 241 20.85 -7.35 -7.24
C GLY A 241 20.15 -5.98 -7.27
N PHE A 242 19.47 -5.59 -6.19
CA PHE A 242 18.94 -4.23 -6.04
C PHE A 242 20.06 -3.16 -5.99
N TRP A 243 21.15 -3.46 -5.29
CA TRP A 243 22.27 -2.54 -5.09
C TRP A 243 23.09 -2.32 -6.34
N TRP A 244 23.12 -3.31 -7.24
CA TRP A 244 23.69 -3.16 -8.57
C TRP A 244 23.07 -1.99 -9.33
N ILE A 245 21.73 -1.91 -9.33
CA ILE A 245 20.98 -0.88 -10.05
C ILE A 245 21.21 0.50 -9.41
N VAL A 246 21.17 0.58 -8.08
CA VAL A 246 21.43 1.83 -7.33
C VAL A 246 22.86 2.32 -7.58
N TYR A 247 23.84 1.42 -7.49
CA TYR A 247 25.25 1.73 -7.71
C TYR A 247 25.51 2.23 -9.13
N TRP A 248 25.04 1.50 -10.15
CA TRP A 248 25.21 1.92 -11.54
C TRP A 248 24.45 3.20 -11.87
N SER A 249 23.26 3.40 -11.29
CA SER A 249 22.55 4.68 -11.41
C SER A 249 23.40 5.82 -10.89
N ALA A 250 23.93 5.69 -9.66
CA ALA A 250 24.77 6.70 -9.02
C ALA A 250 26.06 6.99 -9.82
N LEU A 251 26.72 5.95 -10.33
CA LEU A 251 27.93 6.08 -11.16
C LEU A 251 27.66 6.88 -12.44
N VAL A 252 26.54 6.61 -13.11
CA VAL A 252 26.23 7.23 -14.40
C VAL A 252 25.71 8.66 -14.24
N LEU A 253 25.08 8.99 -13.10
CA LEU A 253 24.66 10.36 -12.76
C LEU A 253 25.81 11.37 -12.79
N LEU A 254 27.06 10.94 -12.53
CA LEU A 254 28.26 11.79 -12.63
C LEU A 254 28.41 12.41 -14.04
N TYR A 255 28.08 11.64 -15.08
CA TYR A 255 28.20 11.98 -16.50
C TYR A 255 26.91 12.52 -17.12
N ALA A 256 25.76 12.21 -16.50
CA ALA A 256 24.45 12.60 -17.00
C ALA A 256 24.27 14.13 -17.15
N ARG A 257 23.43 14.53 -18.11
CA ARG A 257 22.94 15.91 -18.26
C ARG A 257 22.05 16.28 -17.07
N TRP A 258 21.87 17.57 -16.80
CA TRP A 258 21.03 18.03 -15.67
C TRP A 258 19.62 17.40 -15.64
N SER A 259 18.92 17.41 -16.78
CA SER A 259 17.58 16.82 -16.87
C SER A 259 17.57 15.30 -16.65
N GLU A 260 18.60 14.59 -17.12
CA GLU A 260 18.77 13.15 -16.90
C GLU A 260 19.12 12.86 -15.43
N ARG A 261 19.89 13.75 -14.78
CA ARG A 261 20.20 13.64 -13.35
C ARG A 261 18.96 13.76 -12.49
N VAL A 262 18.18 14.81 -12.70
CA VAL A 262 16.93 15.03 -11.95
C VAL A 262 16.03 13.81 -12.07
N VAL A 263 15.84 13.29 -13.28
CA VAL A 263 15.04 12.09 -13.52
C VAL A 263 15.60 10.85 -12.82
N GLY A 264 16.91 10.60 -12.88
CA GLY A 264 17.52 9.45 -12.21
C GLY A 264 17.41 9.53 -10.68
N ILE A 265 17.56 10.73 -10.11
CA ILE A 265 17.39 10.98 -8.66
C ILE A 265 15.93 10.76 -8.25
N LEU A 266 14.97 11.31 -9.00
CA LEU A 266 13.55 11.12 -8.73
C LEU A 266 13.13 9.65 -8.84
N ALA A 267 13.63 8.92 -9.84
CA ALA A 267 13.38 7.49 -9.98
C ALA A 267 13.95 6.70 -8.79
N MET A 268 15.15 7.03 -8.33
CA MET A 268 15.77 6.40 -7.16
C MET A 268 15.01 6.71 -5.86
N ALA A 269 14.59 7.97 -5.66
CA ALA A 269 13.77 8.38 -4.53
C ALA A 269 12.41 7.66 -4.52
N LEU A 270 11.78 7.50 -5.70
CA LEU A 270 10.51 6.77 -5.83
C LEU A 270 10.66 5.30 -5.43
N VAL A 271 11.73 4.63 -5.85
CA VAL A 271 12.02 3.24 -5.47
C VAL A 271 12.19 3.09 -3.95
N VAL A 272 12.94 4.00 -3.32
CA VAL A 272 13.15 4.01 -1.87
C VAL A 272 11.83 4.27 -1.12
N ALA A 273 11.07 5.29 -1.52
CA ALA A 273 9.80 5.64 -0.91
C ALA A 273 8.76 4.51 -1.04
N ALA A 274 8.64 3.92 -2.23
CA ALA A 274 7.75 2.77 -2.47
C ALA A 274 8.16 1.56 -1.62
N GLY A 275 9.46 1.30 -1.48
CA GLY A 275 9.99 0.24 -0.63
C GLY A 275 9.68 0.44 0.85
N ALA A 276 9.89 1.64 1.38
CA ALA A 276 9.59 1.97 2.77
C ALA A 276 8.08 1.87 3.07
N LEU A 277 7.25 2.42 2.18
CA LEU A 277 5.80 2.37 2.34
C LEU A 277 5.26 0.93 2.25
N HIS A 278 5.84 0.10 1.38
CA HIS A 278 5.48 -1.31 1.29
C HIS A 278 5.81 -2.09 2.57
N LEU A 279 7.00 -1.89 3.14
CA LEU A 279 7.36 -2.51 4.42
C LEU A 279 6.42 -2.08 5.54
N HIS A 280 6.07 -0.78 5.61
CA HIS A 280 5.12 -0.28 6.59
C HIS A 280 3.72 -0.90 6.41
N ALA A 281 3.23 -0.98 5.18
CA ALA A 281 1.94 -1.59 4.87
C ALA A 281 1.94 -3.10 5.19
N LEU A 282 3.00 -3.83 4.82
CA LEU A 282 3.17 -5.23 5.16
C LEU A 282 3.14 -5.46 6.66
N GLN A 283 3.90 -4.66 7.42
CA GLN A 283 3.89 -4.75 8.88
C GLN A 283 2.44 -4.63 9.39
N ARG A 284 1.68 -3.63 8.94
CA ARG A 284 0.27 -3.45 9.33
C ARG A 284 -0.64 -4.62 8.92
N VAL A 285 -0.43 -5.22 7.74
CA VAL A 285 -1.17 -6.43 7.31
C VAL A 285 -0.89 -7.60 8.24
N TYR A 286 0.39 -7.89 8.52
CA TYR A 286 0.77 -8.99 9.42
C TYR A 286 0.22 -8.78 10.83
N LEU A 287 0.26 -7.55 11.32
CA LEU A 287 -0.33 -7.18 12.59
C LEU A 287 -1.83 -7.41 12.56
N GLY A 288 -2.52 -6.96 11.50
CA GLY A 288 -3.95 -7.17 11.26
C GLY A 288 -4.38 -8.62 11.07
N GLN A 289 -3.46 -9.55 10.79
CA GLN A 289 -3.74 -10.99 10.68
C GLN A 289 -3.30 -11.77 11.91
N SER A 290 -2.53 -11.17 12.82
CA SER A 290 -2.08 -11.85 14.01
C SER A 290 -3.27 -12.13 14.96
N PRO A 291 -3.49 -13.40 15.36
CA PRO A 291 -4.65 -13.77 16.16
C PRO A 291 -4.86 -12.94 17.45
N PRO A 292 -3.81 -12.53 18.20
CA PRO A 292 -3.95 -11.65 19.36
C PRO A 292 -4.40 -10.22 19.01
N HIS A 293 -3.90 -9.66 17.92
CA HIS A 293 -4.26 -8.30 17.50
C HIS A 293 -5.65 -8.26 16.89
N VAL A 294 -6.01 -9.23 16.05
CA VAL A 294 -7.38 -9.40 15.52
C VAL A 294 -8.37 -9.52 16.68
N SER A 295 -8.06 -10.33 17.68
CA SER A 295 -8.94 -10.51 18.83
C SER A 295 -9.05 -9.25 19.69
N ASN A 296 -7.93 -8.54 19.91
CA ASN A 296 -7.94 -7.28 20.66
C ASN A 296 -8.70 -6.17 19.91
N VAL A 297 -8.46 -6.01 18.60
CA VAL A 297 -9.18 -5.06 17.73
C VAL A 297 -10.66 -5.42 17.64
N ARG A 298 -11.04 -6.70 17.52
CA ARG A 298 -12.44 -7.14 17.52
C ARG A 298 -13.13 -6.89 18.86
N CYS A 299 -12.44 -7.12 19.98
CA CYS A 299 -12.94 -6.74 21.31
C CYS A 299 -13.16 -5.23 21.44
N TYR A 300 -12.32 -4.42 20.78
CA TYR A 300 -12.42 -2.95 20.76
C TYR A 300 -13.47 -2.41 19.77
N ALA A 301 -13.64 -3.05 18.61
CA ALA A 301 -14.31 -2.47 17.45
C ALA A 301 -15.83 -2.73 17.41
N ASN A 302 -16.38 -3.77 18.04
CA ASN A 302 -17.83 -3.99 18.04
C ASN A 302 -18.33 -4.84 19.22
N ARG A 303 -19.40 -4.34 19.89
CA ARG A 303 -20.14 -4.97 21.01
C ARG A 303 -21.10 -6.09 20.56
N ILE A 304 -20.80 -6.81 19.49
CA ILE A 304 -21.52 -8.01 19.06
C ILE A 304 -20.48 -8.90 18.39
N GLN A 305 -20.21 -10.11 18.91
CA GLN A 305 -19.82 -11.24 18.06
C GLN A 305 -20.06 -12.59 18.78
N VAL A 306 -20.88 -13.41 18.13
CA VAL A 306 -20.99 -14.86 18.33
C VAL A 306 -19.72 -15.51 17.75
N GLY A 307 -19.15 -16.53 18.41
CA GLY A 307 -18.05 -17.34 17.86
C GLY A 307 -16.61 -16.90 18.19
N LEU A 308 -16.40 -15.78 18.90
CA LEU A 308 -15.05 -15.37 19.33
C LEU A 308 -14.37 -16.44 20.21
N ASP A 309 -15.13 -17.15 21.04
CA ASP A 309 -14.60 -18.24 21.88
C ASP A 309 -14.04 -19.40 21.03
N GLY A 310 -14.71 -19.70 19.91
CA GLY A 310 -14.22 -20.65 18.90
C GLY A 310 -12.97 -20.14 18.20
N TYR A 311 -12.97 -18.88 17.74
CA TYR A 311 -11.80 -18.26 17.10
C TYR A 311 -10.57 -18.20 18.02
N LEU A 312 -10.77 -17.78 19.28
CA LEU A 312 -9.75 -17.77 20.33
C LEU A 312 -9.17 -19.19 20.51
N GLY A 313 -10.03 -20.20 20.68
CA GLY A 313 -9.63 -21.60 20.86
C GLY A 313 -8.96 -22.23 19.64
N GLU A 314 -9.33 -21.83 18.42
CA GLU A 314 -8.82 -22.41 17.17
C GLU A 314 -7.54 -21.71 16.69
N HIS A 315 -7.38 -20.40 16.91
CA HIS A 315 -6.29 -19.61 16.30
C HIS A 315 -5.23 -19.13 17.31
N ILE A 316 -5.57 -18.94 18.59
CA ILE A 316 -4.62 -18.49 19.62
C ILE A 316 -4.17 -19.66 20.50
N ALA A 317 -5.09 -20.51 20.96
CA ALA A 317 -4.74 -21.61 21.85
C ALA A 317 -3.71 -22.61 21.26
N PRO A 318 -3.66 -22.90 19.94
CA PRO A 318 -2.64 -23.80 19.40
C PRO A 318 -1.26 -23.14 19.21
N THR A 319 -1.24 -21.83 18.95
CA THR A 319 -0.01 -21.07 18.68
C THR A 319 0.68 -20.65 19.97
N ASP A 320 -0.08 -20.42 21.04
CA ASP A 320 0.45 -20.01 22.33
C ASP A 320 -0.44 -20.44 23.52
N PRO A 321 -0.60 -21.76 23.78
CA PRO A 321 -1.55 -22.29 24.77
C PRO A 321 -1.30 -21.88 26.22
N LYS A 322 -0.10 -21.38 26.53
CA LYS A 322 0.34 -20.98 27.87
C LYS A 322 0.67 -19.48 27.98
N SER A 323 0.40 -18.68 26.96
CA SER A 323 0.69 -17.25 27.04
C SER A 323 -0.42 -16.48 27.71
N GLY A 324 0.01 -15.61 28.62
CA GLY A 324 -0.88 -14.70 29.31
C GLY A 324 -1.73 -13.84 28.37
N THR A 325 -1.37 -13.69 27.09
CA THR A 325 -2.17 -12.95 26.10
C THR A 325 -3.51 -13.63 25.77
N TYR A 326 -3.50 -14.96 25.59
CA TYR A 326 -4.73 -15.72 25.30
C TYR A 326 -5.68 -15.70 26.49
N GLY A 327 -5.17 -16.05 27.67
CA GLY A 327 -5.93 -16.04 28.91
C GLY A 327 -6.49 -14.66 29.22
N TYR A 328 -5.74 -13.59 28.93
CA TYR A 328 -6.16 -12.21 29.15
C TYR A 328 -7.36 -11.81 28.27
N LEU A 329 -7.27 -12.09 26.98
CA LEU A 329 -8.34 -11.76 26.03
C LEU A 329 -9.61 -12.58 26.31
N LEU A 330 -9.46 -13.86 26.66
CA LEU A 330 -10.57 -14.73 27.06
C LEU A 330 -11.21 -14.28 28.39
N ALA A 331 -10.40 -13.83 29.36
CA ALA A 331 -10.91 -13.30 30.63
C ALA A 331 -11.74 -12.03 30.42
N CYS A 332 -11.26 -11.09 29.61
CA CYS A 332 -12.02 -9.89 29.24
C CYS A 332 -13.34 -10.26 28.53
N ARG A 333 -13.32 -11.30 27.71
CA ARG A 333 -14.50 -11.82 27.01
C ARG A 333 -15.56 -12.35 27.98
N TYR A 334 -15.17 -13.22 28.90
CA TYR A 334 -16.07 -13.75 29.91
C TYR A 334 -16.61 -12.66 30.83
N MET A 335 -15.82 -11.64 31.14
CA MET A 335 -16.26 -10.49 31.92
C MET A 335 -17.39 -9.73 31.19
N LEU A 336 -17.22 -9.42 29.90
CA LEU A 336 -18.24 -8.73 29.11
C LEU A 336 -19.53 -9.55 28.92
N HIS A 337 -19.42 -10.88 28.94
CA HIS A 337 -20.56 -11.79 28.83
C HIS A 337 -21.22 -12.18 30.16
N GLY A 338 -20.82 -11.56 31.27
CA GLY A 338 -21.39 -11.86 32.59
C GLY A 338 -20.94 -13.20 33.18
N SER A 339 -20.03 -13.93 32.52
CA SER A 339 -19.42 -15.16 33.03
C SER A 339 -18.31 -14.86 34.04
N TYR A 340 -18.63 -14.10 35.08
CA TYR A 340 -17.64 -13.48 35.96
C TYR A 340 -16.73 -14.47 36.71
N MET A 341 -17.26 -15.64 37.13
CA MET A 341 -16.43 -16.67 37.78
C MET A 341 -15.31 -17.19 36.87
N LYS A 342 -15.59 -17.41 35.58
CA LYS A 342 -14.58 -17.86 34.61
C LYS A 342 -13.54 -16.76 34.36
N ALA A 343 -13.99 -15.52 34.23
CA ALA A 343 -13.12 -14.36 34.06
C ALA A 343 -12.20 -14.14 35.27
N GLU A 344 -12.72 -14.22 36.50
CA GLU A 344 -11.93 -14.07 37.72
C GLU A 344 -10.84 -15.12 37.84
N ASN A 345 -11.18 -16.39 37.59
CA ASN A 345 -10.21 -17.50 37.62
C ASN A 345 -9.07 -17.28 36.61
N LEU A 346 -9.40 -16.86 35.39
CA LEU A 346 -8.38 -16.56 34.37
C LEU A 346 -7.50 -15.37 34.78
N PHE A 347 -8.09 -14.26 35.21
CA PHE A 347 -7.29 -13.09 35.66
C PHE A 347 -6.38 -13.41 36.85
N ARG A 348 -6.84 -14.22 37.82
CA ARG A 348 -6.01 -14.68 38.93
C ARG A 348 -4.88 -15.61 38.47
N GLY A 349 -5.15 -16.50 37.52
CA GLY A 349 -4.13 -17.33 36.89
C GLY A 349 -3.03 -16.49 36.23
N LEU A 350 -3.41 -15.46 35.49
CA LEU A 350 -2.48 -14.54 34.83
C LEU A 350 -1.64 -13.72 35.82
N LEU A 351 -2.20 -13.37 36.98
CA LEU A 351 -1.45 -12.71 38.06
C LEU A 351 -0.41 -13.64 38.71
N ASN A 352 -0.60 -14.96 38.67
CA ASN A 352 0.44 -15.88 39.14
C ASN A 352 1.68 -15.87 38.22
N GLU A 353 1.47 -15.60 36.93
CA GLU A 353 2.54 -15.48 35.94
C GLU A 353 3.21 -14.10 35.96
N ASN A 354 2.42 -13.03 36.08
CA ASN A 354 2.88 -11.65 36.20
C ASN A 354 2.22 -10.94 37.40
N PRO A 355 2.81 -11.04 38.61
CA PRO A 355 2.20 -10.57 39.86
C PRO A 355 1.94 -9.07 39.95
N SER A 356 2.58 -8.28 39.09
CA SER A 356 2.51 -6.81 39.10
C SER A 356 1.83 -6.23 37.86
N ASP A 357 1.06 -6.98 37.07
CA ASP A 357 0.41 -6.41 35.88
C ASP A 357 -0.79 -5.51 36.26
N ALA A 358 -0.57 -4.19 36.21
CA ALA A 358 -1.59 -3.18 36.52
C ALA A 358 -2.88 -3.32 35.69
N ARG A 359 -2.79 -3.85 34.46
CA ARG A 359 -3.95 -3.99 33.58
C ARG A 359 -4.89 -5.09 34.07
N ILE A 360 -4.33 -6.18 34.57
CA ILE A 360 -5.11 -7.29 35.14
C ILE A 360 -5.81 -6.83 36.41
N PHE A 361 -5.11 -6.08 37.29
CA PHE A 361 -5.74 -5.49 38.48
C PHE A 361 -6.88 -4.51 38.12
N ASN A 362 -6.69 -3.66 37.10
CA ASN A 362 -7.77 -2.81 36.62
C ASN A 362 -8.97 -3.63 36.14
N ASN A 363 -8.76 -4.70 35.38
CA ASN A 363 -9.87 -5.51 34.85
C ASN A 363 -10.57 -6.36 35.92
N LEU A 364 -9.84 -6.85 36.92
CA LEU A 364 -10.46 -7.45 38.11
C LEU A 364 -11.30 -6.42 38.87
N GLY A 365 -10.85 -5.17 38.95
CA GLY A 365 -11.65 -4.07 39.48
C GLY A 365 -12.94 -3.84 38.70
N CYS A 366 -12.87 -3.81 37.36
CA CYS A 366 -14.04 -3.72 36.49
C CYS A 366 -14.99 -4.91 36.72
N LEU A 367 -14.47 -6.12 36.82
CA LEU A 367 -15.24 -7.34 37.08
C LEU A 367 -16.00 -7.25 38.40
N TYR A 368 -15.35 -6.83 39.49
CA TYR A 368 -16.00 -6.65 40.79
C TYR A 368 -17.01 -5.51 40.79
N TYR A 369 -16.74 -4.43 40.06
CA TYR A 369 -17.71 -3.36 39.87
C TYR A 369 -19.00 -3.89 39.21
N TYR A 370 -18.88 -4.68 38.13
CA TYR A 370 -20.06 -5.28 37.47
C TYR A 370 -20.80 -6.29 38.36
N GLN A 371 -20.13 -6.87 39.36
CA GLN A 371 -20.73 -7.70 40.40
C GLN A 371 -21.31 -6.90 41.58
N ASN A 372 -21.31 -5.56 41.52
CA ASN A 372 -21.67 -4.66 42.63
C ASN A 372 -20.79 -4.77 43.88
N ARG A 373 -19.59 -5.34 43.76
CA ARG A 373 -18.60 -5.52 44.84
C ARG A 373 -17.63 -4.33 44.87
N TYR A 374 -18.16 -3.14 45.16
CA TYR A 374 -17.46 -1.87 44.95
C TYR A 374 -16.20 -1.69 45.82
N GLN A 375 -16.21 -2.12 47.08
CA GLN A 375 -15.04 -2.05 47.96
C GLN A 375 -13.89 -2.92 47.44
N GLU A 376 -14.20 -4.10 46.90
CA GLU A 376 -13.20 -4.99 46.31
C GLU A 376 -12.68 -4.42 44.98
N ALA A 377 -13.56 -3.76 44.21
CA ALA A 377 -13.15 -3.02 43.02
C ALA A 377 -12.13 -1.92 43.37
N ILE A 378 -12.39 -1.11 44.41
CA ILE A 378 -11.48 -0.05 44.90
C ILE A 378 -10.12 -0.64 45.29
N GLN A 379 -10.09 -1.80 45.96
CA GLN A 379 -8.85 -2.48 46.30
C GLN A 379 -8.05 -2.88 45.06
N GLN A 380 -8.69 -3.48 44.05
CA GLN A 380 -7.96 -3.88 42.84
C GLN A 380 -7.51 -2.66 42.02
N PHE A 381 -8.30 -1.59 41.92
CA PHE A 381 -7.84 -0.37 41.26
C PHE A 381 -6.67 0.28 42.00
N SER A 382 -6.65 0.24 43.33
CA SER A 382 -5.50 0.72 44.11
C SER A 382 -4.25 -0.10 43.83
N ARG A 383 -4.36 -1.44 43.74
CA ARG A 383 -3.22 -2.30 43.33
C ARG A 383 -2.76 -2.03 41.90
N ALA A 384 -3.68 -1.70 40.99
CA ALA A 384 -3.32 -1.27 39.64
C ALA A 384 -2.47 0.01 39.67
N LEU A 385 -2.82 0.96 40.54
CA LEU A 385 -2.13 2.23 40.71
C LEU A 385 -0.80 2.11 41.49
N GLU A 386 -0.69 1.15 42.41
CA GLU A 386 0.58 0.80 43.07
C GLU A 386 1.60 0.26 42.05
N SER A 387 1.14 -0.60 41.13
CA SER A 387 1.98 -1.11 40.05
C SER A 387 2.29 -0.03 39.01
N ARG A 388 1.29 0.75 38.61
CA ARG A 388 1.40 1.76 37.56
C ARG A 388 0.73 3.08 37.97
N PRO A 389 1.48 3.99 38.61
CA PRO A 389 0.94 5.25 39.13
C PRO A 389 0.45 6.24 38.07
N ASP A 390 0.80 6.05 36.80
CA ASP A 390 0.41 6.91 35.67
C ASP A 390 -0.83 6.39 34.90
N MET A 391 -1.51 5.36 35.43
CA MET A 391 -2.66 4.74 34.79
C MET A 391 -3.94 5.58 34.98
N ALA A 392 -4.13 6.59 34.11
CA ALA A 392 -5.30 7.48 34.13
C ALA A 392 -6.66 6.73 34.22
N VAL A 393 -6.80 5.62 33.49
CA VAL A 393 -8.00 4.75 33.49
C VAL A 393 -8.29 4.15 34.87
N ALA A 394 -7.27 3.74 35.63
CA ALA A 394 -7.47 3.12 36.94
C ALA A 394 -7.91 4.16 37.98
N TYR A 395 -7.40 5.40 37.92
CA TYR A 395 -7.92 6.50 38.74
C TYR A 395 -9.40 6.76 38.44
N LEU A 396 -9.76 6.86 37.16
CA LEU A 396 -11.15 7.09 36.78
C LEU A 396 -12.07 5.97 37.29
N ASN A 397 -11.69 4.71 37.09
CA ASN A 397 -12.51 3.57 37.53
C ASN A 397 -12.61 3.46 39.06
N ARG A 398 -11.55 3.82 39.78
CA ARG A 398 -11.58 3.90 41.24
C ARG A 398 -12.53 5.00 41.71
N ALA A 399 -12.53 6.16 41.06
CA ALA A 399 -13.47 7.23 41.35
C ALA A 399 -14.93 6.80 41.16
N LEU A 400 -15.22 6.06 40.08
CA LEU A 400 -16.57 5.50 39.86
C LEU A 400 -17.00 4.54 40.95
N SER A 401 -16.08 3.71 41.44
CA SER A 401 -16.34 2.77 42.53
C SER A 401 -16.50 3.48 43.87
N LYS A 402 -15.71 4.53 44.12
CA LYS A 402 -15.82 5.40 45.31
C LYS A 402 -17.15 6.15 45.38
N ASN A 403 -17.63 6.65 44.24
CA ASN A 403 -18.97 7.25 44.13
C ASN A 403 -20.08 6.26 44.55
N LYS A 404 -19.97 4.98 44.16
CA LYS A 404 -20.95 3.95 44.54
C LYS A 404 -20.92 3.58 46.02
N VAL A 405 -19.86 3.94 46.75
CA VAL A 405 -19.74 3.75 48.21
C VAL A 405 -19.80 5.05 49.00
N PHE A 406 -20.23 6.15 48.36
CA PHE A 406 -20.40 7.48 48.93
C PHE A 406 -19.12 8.19 49.39
N ASP A 407 -17.94 7.76 48.92
CA ASP A 407 -16.67 8.48 49.10
C ASP A 407 -16.49 9.53 47.99
N PHE A 408 -17.26 10.62 48.06
CA PHE A 408 -17.25 11.66 47.04
C PHE A 408 -15.94 12.45 47.01
N SER A 409 -15.36 12.75 48.19
CA SER A 409 -14.07 13.45 48.29
C SER A 409 -12.95 12.67 47.61
N GLY A 410 -12.84 11.37 47.90
CA GLY A 410 -11.82 10.54 47.31
C GLY A 410 -12.05 10.28 45.81
N ALA A 411 -13.29 10.37 45.34
CA ALA A 411 -13.61 10.26 43.92
C ALA A 411 -13.23 11.53 43.14
N GLU A 412 -13.47 12.72 43.70
CA GLU A 412 -13.05 13.99 43.09
C GLU A 412 -11.54 14.07 42.90
N ASP A 413 -10.78 13.67 43.93
CA ASP A 413 -9.31 13.61 43.87
C ASP A 413 -8.82 12.68 42.74
N ASP A 414 -9.41 11.48 42.66
CA ASP A 414 -9.07 10.49 41.64
C ASP A 414 -9.44 10.98 40.23
N GLN A 415 -10.58 11.66 40.06
CA GLN A 415 -10.97 12.26 38.79
C GLN A 415 -10.02 13.40 38.37
N ALA A 416 -9.62 14.25 39.31
CA ALA A 416 -8.67 15.33 39.04
C ALA A 416 -7.32 14.76 38.56
N GLN A 417 -6.85 13.69 39.20
CA GLN A 417 -5.62 13.02 38.82
C GLN A 417 -5.72 12.32 37.44
N ALA A 418 -6.83 11.62 37.18
CA ALA A 418 -7.08 11.04 35.85
C ALA A 418 -7.05 12.11 34.75
N ARG A 419 -7.63 13.30 35.00
CA ARG A 419 -7.72 14.39 34.02
C ARG A 419 -6.35 15.02 33.75
N LYS A 420 -5.52 15.09 34.78
CA LYS A 420 -4.13 15.57 34.67
C LYS A 420 -3.27 14.63 33.82
N LEU A 421 -3.45 13.32 33.99
CA LEU A 421 -2.67 12.30 33.30
C LEU A 421 -3.11 12.12 31.84
N ASP A 422 -4.43 12.09 31.59
CA ASP A 422 -4.98 11.99 30.24
C ASP A 422 -6.22 12.89 30.08
N PRO A 423 -6.03 14.13 29.58
CA PRO A 423 -7.15 15.03 29.27
C PRO A 423 -8.09 14.49 28.17
N GLY A 424 -7.60 13.59 27.31
CA GLY A 424 -8.38 12.94 26.26
C GLY A 424 -9.28 11.81 26.78
N LEU A 425 -8.94 11.22 27.94
CA LEU A 425 -9.72 10.16 28.57
C LEU A 425 -11.14 10.62 28.94
N PHE A 426 -11.30 11.85 29.43
CA PHE A 426 -12.63 12.41 29.72
C PHE A 426 -13.40 12.75 28.45
N ARG A 427 -12.71 13.10 27.36
CA ARG A 427 -13.37 13.31 26.06
C ARG A 427 -13.88 12.01 25.47
N THR A 428 -13.20 10.89 25.71
CA THR A 428 -13.62 9.56 25.28
C THR A 428 -14.62 8.91 26.24
N ALA A 429 -14.52 9.17 27.54
CA ALA A 429 -15.47 8.71 28.57
C ALA A 429 -16.79 9.52 28.59
N ASN A 430 -16.76 10.85 28.37
CA ASN A 430 -17.96 11.70 28.28
C ASN A 430 -18.79 11.48 27.00
N LEU A 431 -18.32 10.66 26.04
CA LEU A 431 -19.13 10.26 24.89
C LEU A 431 -20.19 9.20 25.24
N SER A 432 -20.14 8.64 26.45
CA SER A 432 -21.12 7.67 26.98
C SER A 432 -22.24 8.33 27.77
N GLN A 433 -23.05 9.21 27.15
CA GLN A 433 -24.21 9.87 27.78
C GLN A 433 -25.37 8.90 28.18
N SER A 434 -25.06 7.77 28.81
CA SER A 434 -25.95 7.20 29.81
C SER A 434 -25.67 7.92 31.12
N ASP A 435 -26.70 8.27 31.88
CA ASP A 435 -26.59 8.87 33.22
C ASP A 435 -25.79 8.00 34.24
N GLU A 436 -25.29 6.84 33.83
CA GLU A 436 -24.44 5.94 34.59
C GLU A 436 -23.07 5.72 33.93
N TRP A 437 -22.03 6.20 34.59
CA TRP A 437 -20.64 5.94 34.22
C TRP A 437 -20.27 4.49 34.57
N SER A 438 -19.88 3.71 33.56
CA SER A 438 -19.34 2.35 33.74
C SER A 438 -17.81 2.37 33.76
N PRO A 439 -17.15 1.45 34.51
CA PRO A 439 -15.70 1.34 34.53
C PRO A 439 -15.18 0.91 33.16
N ILE A 440 -14.03 1.46 32.78
CA ILE A 440 -13.38 1.23 31.49
C ILE A 440 -12.37 0.08 31.66
N PRO A 441 -12.58 -1.08 31.01
CA PRO A 441 -11.59 -2.14 31.00
C PRO A 441 -10.27 -1.64 30.40
N ALA A 442 -9.16 -2.03 31.02
CA ALA A 442 -7.85 -1.90 30.44
C ALA A 442 -7.69 -3.02 29.43
N TRP A 443 -7.86 -2.71 28.16
CA TRP A 443 -7.51 -3.68 27.13
C TRP A 443 -5.99 -3.71 26.93
N MET A 444 -5.51 -4.73 26.23
CA MET A 444 -4.08 -4.81 25.93
C MET A 444 -3.71 -3.62 25.03
N PRO A 445 -2.71 -2.80 25.38
CA PRO A 445 -2.28 -1.70 24.52
C PRO A 445 -1.91 -2.20 23.13
N LEU A 446 -2.25 -1.43 22.10
CA LEU A 446 -1.99 -1.80 20.72
C LEU A 446 -0.51 -2.17 20.54
N GLU A 447 0.41 -1.38 21.10
CA GLU A 447 1.87 -1.60 21.04
C GLU A 447 2.34 -2.91 21.66
N THR A 448 1.75 -3.36 22.78
CA THR A 448 2.11 -4.68 23.35
C THR A 448 1.55 -5.83 22.52
N SER A 449 0.41 -5.64 21.85
CA SER A 449 -0.08 -6.58 20.85
C SER A 449 0.81 -6.64 19.60
N LEU A 450 1.46 -5.51 19.24
CA LEU A 450 2.38 -5.41 18.12
C LEU A 450 3.66 -6.22 18.38
N ASP A 451 4.25 -6.12 19.57
CA ASP A 451 5.45 -6.89 19.96
C ASP A 451 5.16 -8.37 20.16
N ALA A 452 3.99 -8.74 20.67
CA ALA A 452 3.56 -10.14 20.77
C ALA A 452 3.32 -10.75 19.39
N ALA A 453 2.64 -10.02 18.49
CA ALA A 453 2.40 -10.42 17.10
C ALA A 453 3.70 -10.56 16.31
N ALA A 454 4.65 -9.63 16.47
CA ALA A 454 5.95 -9.68 15.81
C ALA A 454 6.78 -10.88 16.28
N ARG A 455 6.73 -11.23 17.57
CA ARG A 455 7.39 -12.42 18.13
C ARG A 455 6.76 -13.72 17.66
N ALA A 456 5.42 -13.79 17.62
CA ALA A 456 4.70 -14.94 17.07
C ALA A 456 4.99 -15.14 15.56
N ALA A 457 5.02 -14.06 14.79
CA ALA A 457 5.37 -14.09 13.36
C ALA A 457 6.83 -14.50 13.11
N ALA A 458 7.74 -14.23 14.04
CA ALA A 458 9.14 -14.64 13.96
C ALA A 458 9.37 -16.12 14.32
N GLY A 459 8.42 -16.78 14.99
CA GLY A 459 8.56 -18.15 15.50
C GLY A 459 7.78 -19.24 14.75
N HIS A 460 6.80 -18.90 13.90
CA HIS A 460 5.94 -19.89 13.24
C HIS A 460 6.33 -20.20 11.78
N PRO A 461 6.68 -21.46 11.46
CA PRO A 461 6.96 -21.92 10.09
C PRO A 461 5.71 -21.97 9.18
N ASP A 462 4.52 -21.73 9.72
CA ASP A 462 3.25 -21.75 8.98
C ASP A 462 2.64 -20.35 8.78
N THR A 463 3.39 -19.28 9.05
CA THR A 463 3.02 -17.99 8.44
C THR A 463 3.02 -18.18 6.92
N PRO A 464 2.09 -17.59 6.15
CA PRO A 464 2.02 -17.77 4.69
C PRO A 464 3.32 -17.42 3.93
N PHE A 465 4.29 -16.79 4.62
CA PHE A 465 5.62 -16.52 4.10
C PHE A 465 6.66 -17.63 4.36
N ALA A 466 6.41 -18.52 5.33
CA ALA A 466 7.28 -19.65 5.63
C ALA A 466 6.88 -20.94 4.89
N SER A 467 5.59 -21.12 4.52
CA SER A 467 5.13 -22.33 3.79
C SER A 467 4.77 -22.13 2.31
N GLY A 468 5.02 -20.95 1.72
CA GLY A 468 4.35 -20.56 0.47
C GLY A 468 5.14 -20.36 -0.83
N ASN A 469 6.47 -20.40 -0.87
CA ASN A 469 7.28 -20.70 -2.07
C ASN A 469 8.77 -20.88 -1.70
N PRO A 470 9.24 -22.10 -1.43
CA PRO A 470 10.63 -22.37 -1.05
C PRO A 470 11.63 -22.25 -2.23
N GLY A 471 11.24 -21.67 -3.38
CA GLY A 471 12.11 -21.46 -4.56
C GLY A 471 12.33 -20.00 -4.99
N GLY A 472 11.94 -18.99 -4.19
CA GLY A 472 11.82 -17.60 -4.66
C GLY A 472 12.85 -16.58 -4.14
N ILE A 473 13.13 -15.58 -4.99
CA ILE A 473 13.95 -14.34 -4.80
C ILE A 473 13.52 -13.45 -3.59
N ALA A 474 12.54 -13.89 -2.80
CA ALA A 474 11.83 -13.10 -1.79
C ALA A 474 12.69 -12.70 -0.56
N PRO A 475 13.55 -13.57 0.01
CA PRO A 475 14.48 -13.15 1.07
C PRO A 475 15.49 -12.11 0.58
N LEU A 476 15.78 -12.10 -0.73
CA LEU A 476 16.72 -11.20 -1.39
C LEU A 476 16.16 -9.78 -1.58
N LEU A 477 14.83 -9.63 -1.58
CA LEU A 477 14.10 -8.39 -1.88
C LEU A 477 13.48 -7.72 -0.64
N LEU A 478 13.15 -8.50 0.39
CA LEU A 478 12.42 -8.04 1.58
C LEU A 478 13.28 -7.85 2.83
N ARG A 479 14.50 -8.37 2.87
CA ARG A 479 15.41 -8.15 4.01
C ARG A 479 16.20 -6.86 3.76
N PRO A 480 15.90 -5.74 4.45
CA PRO A 480 16.82 -4.61 4.43
C PRO A 480 18.01 -5.05 5.27
N ALA A 481 19.07 -5.53 4.65
CA ALA A 481 20.35 -5.64 5.34
C ALA A 481 20.79 -4.21 5.68
N PHE A 482 20.40 -3.71 6.86
CA PHE A 482 20.83 -2.45 7.45
C PHE A 482 22.35 -2.43 7.56
N SER A 483 23.02 -2.10 6.46
CA SER A 483 24.44 -1.86 6.39
C SER A 483 24.65 -0.34 6.30
N PRO A 484 25.47 0.30 7.14
CA PRO A 484 25.70 1.75 7.05
C PRO A 484 26.19 2.21 5.66
N TRP A 485 26.77 1.31 4.87
CA TRP A 485 27.14 1.54 3.47
C TRP A 485 25.94 1.80 2.52
N LEU A 486 24.72 1.45 2.93
CA LEU A 486 23.45 1.65 2.19
C LEU A 486 23.15 3.12 1.87
N VAL A 487 23.59 4.03 2.75
CA VAL A 487 23.32 5.48 2.64
C VAL A 487 24.59 6.21 2.23
N LEU A 488 25.74 5.80 2.74
CA LEU A 488 27.00 6.51 2.54
C LEU A 488 27.46 6.51 1.08
N LEU A 489 27.35 5.39 0.35
CA LEU A 489 27.80 5.33 -1.05
C LEU A 489 26.90 6.16 -2.00
N PRO A 490 25.56 6.02 -1.99
CA PRO A 490 24.71 6.88 -2.79
C PRO A 490 24.85 8.36 -2.43
N VAL A 491 24.93 8.70 -1.14
CA VAL A 491 25.12 10.09 -0.68
C VAL A 491 26.47 10.66 -1.13
N LEU A 492 27.55 9.86 -1.10
CA LEU A 492 28.86 10.25 -1.62
C LEU A 492 28.83 10.51 -3.13
N PHE A 493 28.21 9.62 -3.92
CA PHE A 493 28.10 9.84 -5.37
C PHE A 493 27.16 11.00 -5.70
N LEU A 494 26.06 11.18 -4.95
CA LEU A 494 25.16 12.32 -5.08
C LEU A 494 25.85 13.64 -4.71
N SER A 495 26.65 13.67 -3.65
CA SER A 495 27.41 14.86 -3.26
C SER A 495 28.46 15.20 -4.33
N LEU A 496 29.19 14.21 -4.85
CA LEU A 496 30.11 14.40 -5.97
C LEU A 496 29.40 14.86 -7.25
N ALA A 497 28.17 14.39 -7.50
CA ALA A 497 27.38 14.79 -8.66
C ALA A 497 26.80 16.21 -8.55
N LEU A 498 26.47 16.66 -7.32
CA LEU A 498 25.89 17.98 -7.02
C LEU A 498 26.95 19.08 -6.87
N PHE A 499 28.08 18.80 -6.21
CA PHE A 499 29.16 19.75 -5.94
C PHE A 499 30.25 19.80 -7.05
N LYS A 500 29.88 19.39 -8.26
CA LYS A 500 30.76 19.23 -9.42
C LYS A 500 31.45 20.54 -9.84
N LYS A 501 32.78 20.60 -9.81
CA LYS A 501 33.57 21.51 -10.67
C LYS A 501 33.61 20.93 -12.10
N ARG A 502 33.35 21.77 -13.10
CA ARG A 502 33.03 21.39 -14.50
C ARG A 502 34.17 20.74 -15.30
N ASP A 503 35.39 20.70 -14.77
CA ASP A 503 36.61 20.47 -15.57
C ASP A 503 37.25 19.08 -15.41
N PHE A 504 36.70 18.22 -14.54
CA PHE A 504 37.35 16.97 -14.14
C PHE A 504 36.88 15.70 -14.90
N PHE A 505 35.74 15.74 -15.59
CA PHE A 505 35.13 14.55 -16.22
C PHE A 505 35.08 14.65 -17.74
N ALA A 506 35.22 13.52 -18.42
CA ALA A 506 35.12 13.41 -19.88
C ALA A 506 33.76 13.84 -20.43
N ARG A 507 33.80 14.38 -21.65
CA ARG A 507 32.64 14.77 -22.48
C ARG A 507 32.68 14.05 -23.82
N ALA A 508 31.52 13.84 -24.43
CA ALA A 508 31.45 13.22 -25.75
C ALA A 508 31.39 14.29 -26.83
N CYS A 509 32.16 14.12 -27.91
CA CYS A 509 32.07 14.96 -29.09
C CYS A 509 30.67 14.82 -29.71
N PHE A 510 30.00 15.95 -29.92
CA PHE A 510 28.66 15.96 -30.48
C PHE A 510 28.56 15.33 -31.88
N LYS A 511 29.65 15.42 -32.67
CA LYS A 511 29.65 14.99 -34.07
C LYS A 511 30.10 13.55 -34.27
N CYS A 512 31.23 13.15 -33.66
CA CYS A 512 31.77 11.79 -33.81
C CYS A 512 31.64 10.91 -32.56
N GLY A 513 31.10 11.42 -31.45
CA GLY A 513 30.93 10.66 -30.21
C GLY A 513 32.19 10.39 -29.40
N GLN A 514 33.37 10.76 -29.90
CA GLN A 514 34.66 10.51 -29.24
C GLN A 514 34.72 11.16 -27.84
N PRO A 515 35.12 10.43 -26.78
CA PRO A 515 35.32 10.98 -25.45
C PRO A 515 36.55 11.89 -25.42
N PHE A 516 36.46 13.03 -24.74
CA PHE A 516 37.59 13.94 -24.49
C PHE A 516 37.42 14.64 -23.14
N CYS A 517 38.54 14.94 -22.47
CA CYS A 517 38.59 15.76 -21.26
C CYS A 517 39.30 17.09 -21.52
N SER A 518 39.43 17.93 -20.47
CA SER A 518 40.17 19.20 -20.51
C SER A 518 41.65 19.02 -20.83
N ARG A 519 42.25 17.87 -20.46
CA ARG A 519 43.67 17.56 -20.75
C ARG A 519 43.90 17.13 -22.20
N CYS A 520 42.96 16.39 -22.79
CA CYS A 520 43.09 15.93 -24.17
C CYS A 520 42.82 17.03 -25.21
N LYS A 521 42.22 18.15 -24.79
CA LYS A 521 41.74 19.19 -25.70
C LYS A 521 42.72 20.36 -25.75
N THR A 522 43.20 20.67 -26.95
CA THR A 522 44.15 21.76 -27.22
C THR A 522 43.53 23.16 -27.22
N SER A 523 42.24 23.31 -27.57
CA SER A 523 41.53 24.60 -27.56
C SER A 523 40.27 24.51 -26.70
N LEU A 524 40.08 25.44 -25.78
CA LEU A 524 38.89 25.51 -24.92
C LEU A 524 37.69 26.22 -25.59
N GLU A 525 37.89 26.88 -26.72
CA GLU A 525 36.88 27.73 -27.40
C GLU A 525 35.55 26.99 -27.71
N PHE A 526 35.62 25.72 -28.12
CA PHE A 526 34.45 24.95 -28.56
C PHE A 526 34.14 23.76 -27.65
N GLU A 527 33.47 23.97 -26.51
CA GLU A 527 33.29 22.95 -25.46
C GLU A 527 32.61 21.63 -25.88
N SER A 528 31.86 21.61 -26.99
CA SER A 528 31.05 20.44 -27.41
C SER A 528 31.71 19.56 -28.48
N PHE A 529 32.86 19.98 -29.03
CA PHE A 529 33.55 19.30 -30.12
C PHE A 529 34.95 18.85 -29.69
N CYS A 530 35.38 17.67 -30.14
CA CYS A 530 36.77 17.26 -30.00
C CYS A 530 37.68 18.08 -30.94
N SER A 531 38.98 18.17 -30.62
CA SER A 531 39.95 18.95 -31.40
C SER A 531 39.90 18.63 -32.90
N GLN A 532 39.81 17.34 -33.27
CA GLN A 532 39.71 16.94 -34.69
C GLN A 532 38.47 17.51 -35.39
N CYS A 533 37.30 17.47 -34.75
CA CYS A 533 36.07 18.00 -35.37
C CYS A 533 36.05 19.53 -35.43
N VAL A 534 36.72 20.23 -34.49
CA VAL A 534 36.88 21.68 -34.52
C VAL A 534 37.67 22.08 -35.76
N HIS A 535 38.86 21.51 -35.98
CA HIS A 535 39.68 21.84 -37.15
C HIS A 535 39.01 21.41 -38.46
N LEU A 536 38.30 20.28 -38.50
CA LEU A 536 37.70 19.79 -39.74
C LEU A 536 36.47 20.58 -40.19
N TYR A 537 35.62 21.00 -39.26
CA TYR A 537 34.28 21.51 -39.59
C TYR A 537 34.02 22.95 -39.17
N ILE A 538 34.73 23.45 -38.14
CA ILE A 538 34.53 24.81 -37.63
C ILE A 538 35.59 25.72 -38.20
N LYS A 539 36.87 25.46 -37.89
CA LYS A 539 37.99 26.30 -38.35
C LYS A 539 38.35 26.03 -39.81
N GLN A 540 38.19 24.78 -40.25
CA GLN A 540 38.47 24.32 -41.63
C GLN A 540 39.93 24.47 -42.06
N ASP A 541 40.88 24.39 -41.10
CA ASP A 541 42.30 24.66 -41.32
C ASP A 541 43.05 23.42 -41.84
N GLY A 542 43.75 23.53 -42.97
CA GLY A 542 44.95 22.75 -43.33
C GLY A 542 44.94 21.21 -43.21
N VAL A 543 43.78 20.55 -43.07
CA VAL A 543 43.72 19.08 -42.89
C VAL A 543 43.84 18.36 -44.22
N SER A 544 44.67 17.31 -44.29
CA SER A 544 44.80 16.49 -45.50
C SER A 544 43.45 15.90 -45.96
N PRO A 545 43.21 15.76 -47.28
CA PRO A 545 41.98 15.17 -47.80
C PRO A 545 41.69 13.77 -47.21
N GLU A 546 42.73 12.97 -47.02
CA GLU A 546 42.64 11.62 -46.43
C GLU A 546 42.14 11.64 -44.98
N ALA A 547 42.68 12.52 -44.14
CA ALA A 547 42.25 12.66 -42.76
C ALA A 547 40.80 13.17 -42.67
N ARG A 548 40.39 14.04 -43.59
CA ARG A 548 38.99 14.49 -43.71
C ARG A 548 38.05 13.35 -44.09
N LEU A 549 38.43 12.51 -45.06
CA LEU A 549 37.62 11.39 -45.51
C LEU A 549 37.47 10.33 -44.42
N LYS A 550 38.57 9.94 -43.76
CA LYS A 550 38.55 9.03 -42.61
C LYS A 550 37.63 9.55 -41.50
N LYS A 551 37.70 10.85 -41.19
CA LYS A 551 36.87 11.43 -40.14
C LYS A 551 35.39 11.52 -40.51
N ASN A 552 35.08 11.82 -41.78
CA ASN A 552 33.70 11.78 -42.26
C ASN A 552 33.10 10.38 -42.14
N TYR A 553 33.85 9.34 -42.52
CA TYR A 553 33.42 7.96 -42.37
C TYR A 553 33.15 7.59 -40.89
N GLU A 554 34.02 8.00 -39.96
CA GLU A 554 33.78 7.82 -38.51
C GLU A 554 32.48 8.49 -38.05
N VAL A 555 32.22 9.72 -38.52
CA VAL A 555 31.00 10.47 -38.17
C VAL A 555 29.76 9.78 -38.73
N GLU A 556 29.78 9.36 -39.99
CA GLU A 556 28.67 8.63 -40.62
C GLU A 556 28.38 7.32 -39.90
N ASN A 557 29.42 6.53 -39.59
CA ASN A 557 29.24 5.27 -38.90
C ASN A 557 28.70 5.46 -37.48
N TYR A 558 29.17 6.48 -36.77
CA TYR A 558 28.63 6.87 -35.46
C TYR A 558 27.14 7.25 -35.55
N GLN A 559 26.77 8.09 -36.51
CA GLN A 559 25.38 8.50 -36.71
C GLN A 559 24.48 7.32 -37.09
N LYS A 560 24.96 6.42 -37.96
CA LYS A 560 24.27 5.17 -38.32
C LYS A 560 24.04 4.30 -37.08
N HIS A 561 25.07 4.08 -36.26
CA HIS A 561 24.95 3.32 -35.01
C HIS A 561 23.94 3.94 -34.04
N GLN A 562 23.96 5.27 -33.85
CA GLN A 562 22.98 5.95 -32.99
C GLN A 562 21.56 5.81 -33.52
N ARG A 563 21.37 5.83 -34.85
CA ARG A 563 20.05 5.61 -35.48
C ARG A 563 19.56 4.19 -35.22
N VAL A 564 20.38 3.16 -35.50
CA VAL A 564 20.02 1.76 -35.26
C VAL A 564 19.70 1.53 -33.79
N LYS A 565 20.55 2.01 -32.88
CA LYS A 565 20.33 1.90 -31.43
C LYS A 565 19.02 2.52 -30.99
N ARG A 566 18.65 3.70 -31.53
CA ARG A 566 17.36 4.34 -31.23
C ARG A 566 16.19 3.47 -31.67
N VAL A 567 16.22 2.93 -32.90
CA VAL A 567 15.16 2.06 -33.43
C VAL A 567 15.00 0.82 -32.58
N VAL A 568 16.11 0.13 -32.26
CA VAL A 568 16.08 -1.08 -31.43
C VAL A 568 15.50 -0.78 -30.04
N LEU A 569 15.95 0.28 -29.39
CA LEU A 569 15.42 0.66 -28.07
C LEU A 569 13.93 1.02 -28.12
N ALA A 570 13.49 1.73 -29.16
CA ALA A 570 12.09 2.14 -29.34
C ALA A 570 11.13 0.95 -29.52
N LEU A 571 11.60 -0.14 -30.13
CA LEU A 571 10.83 -1.37 -30.31
C LEU A 571 10.67 -2.15 -29.00
N VAL A 572 11.68 -2.11 -28.12
CA VAL A 572 11.67 -2.83 -26.83
C VAL A 572 10.68 -2.22 -25.84
N ALA A 573 10.68 -0.90 -25.68
CA ALA A 573 9.75 -0.23 -24.77
C ALA A 573 9.39 1.19 -25.26
N PRO A 574 8.11 1.59 -25.22
CA PRO A 574 7.70 2.92 -25.61
C PRO A 574 8.30 3.95 -24.65
N GLY A 575 8.89 5.01 -25.22
CA GLY A 575 9.50 6.10 -24.45
C GLY A 575 11.02 6.10 -24.43
N THR A 576 11.70 4.98 -24.69
CA THR A 576 13.18 4.93 -24.75
C THR A 576 13.77 5.87 -25.81
N ALA A 577 13.10 6.01 -26.96
CA ALA A 577 13.50 6.95 -28.02
C ALA A 577 13.55 8.40 -27.50
N HIS A 578 12.52 8.82 -26.75
CA HIS A 578 12.46 10.16 -26.16
C HIS A 578 13.60 10.42 -25.18
N PHE A 579 14.09 9.40 -24.48
CA PHE A 579 15.27 9.53 -23.63
C PHE A 579 16.50 9.88 -24.48
N THR A 580 16.72 9.16 -25.58
CA THR A 580 17.85 9.41 -26.49
C THR A 580 17.75 10.75 -27.22
N GLU A 581 16.55 11.32 -27.34
CA GLU A 581 16.29 12.65 -27.89
C GLU A 581 16.53 13.79 -26.90
N GLY A 582 16.84 13.49 -25.63
CA GLY A 582 17.02 14.49 -24.59
C GLY A 582 15.72 14.97 -23.95
N ARG A 583 14.65 14.17 -24.02
CA ARG A 583 13.35 14.39 -23.33
C ARG A 583 13.14 13.35 -22.22
N PRO A 584 13.96 13.36 -21.15
CA PRO A 584 13.96 12.30 -20.14
C PRO A 584 12.67 12.24 -19.31
N PHE A 585 11.98 13.36 -19.10
CA PHE A 585 10.70 13.38 -18.37
C PHE A 585 9.59 12.62 -19.12
N SER A 586 9.38 12.95 -20.39
CA SER A 586 8.39 12.26 -21.24
C SER A 586 8.70 10.77 -21.36
N SER A 587 9.99 10.43 -21.50
CA SER A 587 10.44 9.03 -21.48
C SER A 587 10.08 8.33 -20.18
N SER A 588 10.31 8.98 -19.03
CA SER A 588 10.11 8.35 -17.73
C SER A 588 8.64 8.08 -17.46
N ILE A 589 7.75 8.98 -17.85
CA ILE A 589 6.30 8.78 -17.73
C ILE A 589 5.87 7.58 -18.59
N LEU A 590 6.28 7.53 -19.86
CA LEU A 590 5.91 6.44 -20.77
C LEU A 590 6.45 5.08 -20.31
N LEU A 591 7.71 5.04 -19.88
CA LEU A 591 8.33 3.83 -19.35
C LEU A 591 7.69 3.39 -18.03
N PHE A 592 7.34 4.32 -17.15
CA PHE A 592 6.65 4.01 -15.90
C PHE A 592 5.26 3.41 -16.16
N LEU A 593 4.49 3.97 -17.08
CA LEU A 593 3.18 3.42 -17.46
C LEU A 593 3.32 2.04 -18.12
N TRP A 594 4.31 1.88 -19.00
CA TRP A 594 4.62 0.59 -19.64
C TRP A 594 4.99 -0.50 -18.63
N PHE A 595 5.97 -0.22 -17.76
CA PHE A 595 6.40 -1.18 -16.75
C PHE A 595 5.38 -1.34 -15.62
N GLY A 596 4.55 -0.34 -15.34
CA GLY A 596 3.40 -0.45 -14.46
C GLY A 596 2.38 -1.45 -15.00
N ALA A 597 1.99 -1.32 -16.27
CA ALA A 597 1.10 -2.28 -16.92
C ALA A 597 1.72 -3.69 -16.96
N LEU A 598 3.00 -3.80 -17.29
CA LEU A 598 3.71 -5.08 -17.31
C LEU A 598 3.79 -5.73 -15.91
N SER A 599 4.05 -4.93 -14.86
CA SER A 599 4.10 -5.40 -13.47
C SER A 599 2.75 -5.97 -13.03
N SER A 600 1.63 -5.39 -13.48
CA SER A 600 0.29 -5.93 -13.21
C SER A 600 0.10 -7.37 -13.73
N PHE A 601 0.80 -7.77 -14.80
CA PHE A 601 0.78 -9.15 -15.31
C PHE A 601 1.63 -10.10 -14.45
N PHE A 602 2.86 -9.72 -14.14
CA PHE A 602 3.81 -10.59 -13.43
C PHE A 602 3.49 -10.75 -11.95
N LEU A 603 2.88 -9.75 -11.31
CA LEU A 603 2.61 -9.78 -9.87
C LEU A 603 1.40 -10.64 -9.49
N LYS A 604 0.64 -11.18 -10.45
CA LYS A 604 -0.63 -11.92 -10.21
C LYS A 604 -0.54 -12.97 -9.09
N GLY A 605 0.53 -13.76 -9.06
CA GLY A 605 0.74 -14.82 -8.07
C GLY A 605 1.40 -14.37 -6.77
N PHE A 606 1.86 -13.12 -6.71
CA PHE A 606 2.62 -12.57 -5.59
C PHE A 606 1.82 -11.56 -4.77
N LEU A 607 0.67 -11.07 -5.27
CA LEU A 607 -0.21 -10.17 -4.52
C LEU A 607 -0.84 -10.91 -3.34
N ILE A 608 -0.94 -10.22 -2.21
CA ILE A 608 -1.61 -10.71 -1.01
C ILE A 608 -3.12 -10.81 -1.32
N PRO A 609 -3.75 -11.98 -1.14
CA PRO A 609 -5.18 -12.10 -1.36
C PRO A 609 -5.93 -11.23 -0.35
N LEU A 610 -6.96 -10.54 -0.82
CA LEU A 610 -7.96 -9.97 0.08
C LEU A 610 -8.69 -11.15 0.73
N ALA A 611 -8.52 -11.30 2.04
CA ALA A 611 -9.24 -12.30 2.83
C ALA A 611 -10.48 -11.64 3.43
N PHE A 612 -11.62 -12.28 3.22
CA PHE A 612 -12.89 -11.92 3.84
C PHE A 612 -13.37 -13.12 4.65
N PRO A 613 -14.18 -12.92 5.70
CA PRO A 613 -14.79 -14.03 6.43
C PRO A 613 -15.64 -14.94 5.54
N VAL A 614 -16.20 -14.37 4.46
CA VAL A 614 -16.99 -15.07 3.45
C VAL A 614 -16.19 -15.18 2.14
N PRO A 615 -16.01 -16.39 1.55
CA PRO A 615 -15.10 -16.61 0.43
C PRO A 615 -15.67 -16.12 -0.92
N VAL A 616 -15.69 -14.81 -1.12
CA VAL A 616 -16.15 -14.17 -2.37
C VAL A 616 -15.06 -14.20 -3.45
N SER A 617 -15.46 -14.43 -4.71
CA SER A 617 -14.55 -14.45 -5.86
C SER A 617 -13.88 -13.09 -6.09
N THR A 618 -12.55 -13.07 -6.15
CA THR A 618 -11.76 -11.89 -6.55
C THR A 618 -11.49 -11.83 -8.06
N ALA A 619 -12.11 -12.71 -8.84
CA ALA A 619 -11.97 -12.75 -10.30
C ALA A 619 -12.32 -11.41 -10.99
N PRO A 620 -13.38 -10.67 -10.58
CA PRO A 620 -13.68 -9.34 -11.13
C PRO A 620 -12.50 -8.37 -11.10
N PHE A 621 -11.83 -8.28 -9.94
CA PHE A 621 -10.66 -7.40 -9.73
C PHE A 621 -9.51 -7.75 -10.69
N ARG A 622 -9.25 -9.04 -10.84
CA ARG A 622 -8.20 -9.56 -11.72
C ARG A 622 -8.51 -9.26 -13.18
N SER A 623 -9.74 -9.53 -13.64
CA SER A 623 -10.14 -9.29 -15.02
C SER A 623 -10.03 -7.82 -15.44
N LEU A 624 -10.45 -6.90 -14.56
CA LEU A 624 -10.38 -5.47 -14.83
C LEU A 624 -8.92 -4.99 -14.95
N LEU A 625 -8.06 -5.42 -14.02
CA LEU A 625 -6.63 -5.09 -14.04
C LEU A 625 -5.95 -5.52 -15.36
N PHE A 626 -6.25 -6.74 -15.86
CA PHE A 626 -5.64 -7.25 -17.10
C PHE A 626 -6.14 -6.55 -18.35
N LEU A 627 -7.45 -6.28 -18.43
CA LEU A 627 -8.02 -5.57 -19.58
C LEU A 627 -7.41 -4.17 -19.70
N PHE A 628 -7.34 -3.43 -18.58
CA PHE A 628 -6.74 -2.10 -18.58
C PHE A 628 -5.23 -2.13 -18.86
N ALA A 629 -4.49 -3.05 -18.24
CA ALA A 629 -3.05 -3.16 -18.47
C ALA A 629 -2.75 -3.56 -19.92
N GLY A 630 -3.48 -4.53 -20.49
CA GLY A 630 -3.30 -4.97 -21.88
C GLY A 630 -3.63 -3.87 -22.90
N ALA A 631 -4.76 -3.18 -22.71
CA ALA A 631 -5.13 -2.05 -23.55
C ALA A 631 -4.09 -0.92 -23.48
N LEU A 632 -3.61 -0.59 -22.27
CA LEU A 632 -2.59 0.44 -22.07
C LEU A 632 -1.27 0.06 -22.77
N LEU A 633 -0.83 -1.20 -22.68
CA LEU A 633 0.36 -1.67 -23.40
C LEU A 633 0.22 -1.48 -24.92
N LEU A 634 -0.90 -1.92 -25.50
CA LEU A 634 -1.15 -1.79 -26.94
C LEU A 634 -1.19 -0.32 -27.39
N ILE A 635 -1.88 0.54 -26.62
CA ILE A 635 -1.98 1.98 -26.91
C ILE A 635 -0.61 2.65 -26.83
N LEU A 636 0.16 2.40 -25.77
CA LEU A 636 1.48 3.01 -25.59
C LEU A 636 2.45 2.56 -26.68
N TRP A 637 2.46 1.27 -27.01
CA TRP A 637 3.34 0.74 -28.03
C TRP A 637 2.97 1.24 -29.44
N GLY A 638 1.67 1.24 -29.77
CA GLY A 638 1.17 1.69 -31.07
C GLY A 638 1.32 3.20 -31.30
N LEU A 639 1.06 4.03 -30.29
CA LEU A 639 1.11 5.49 -30.43
C LEU A 639 2.51 6.08 -30.24
N PHE A 640 3.34 5.48 -29.38
CA PHE A 640 4.64 6.07 -29.00
C PHE A 640 5.85 5.19 -29.34
N GLY A 641 5.70 3.86 -29.40
CA GLY A 641 6.78 2.95 -29.80
C GLY A 641 7.04 3.02 -31.31
N ILE A 642 6.08 2.52 -32.10
CA ILE A 642 6.23 2.40 -33.56
C ILE A 642 6.51 3.75 -34.24
N PRO A 643 5.78 4.85 -33.95
CA PRO A 643 5.98 6.12 -34.64
C PRO A 643 7.29 6.82 -34.26
N SER A 644 7.89 6.50 -33.10
CA SER A 644 9.20 7.03 -32.72
C SER A 644 10.34 6.25 -33.36
N ALA A 645 10.16 4.94 -33.59
CA ALA A 645 11.09 4.12 -34.36
C ALA A 645 11.14 4.53 -35.84
N LEU A 646 10.00 4.93 -36.43
CA LEU A 646 9.89 5.31 -37.84
C LEU A 646 10.29 6.76 -38.15
N ARG A 647 10.40 7.64 -37.13
CA ARG A 647 10.76 9.04 -37.35
C ARG A 647 12.26 9.20 -37.65
N ALA A 648 12.56 9.96 -38.70
CA ALA A 648 13.92 10.42 -38.96
C ALA A 648 14.40 11.27 -37.77
N PRO A 649 15.65 11.09 -37.31
CA PRO A 649 16.18 11.86 -36.18
C PRO A 649 16.16 13.35 -36.52
N ALA A 650 15.52 14.15 -35.67
CA ALA A 650 15.57 15.60 -35.81
C ALA A 650 17.04 16.07 -35.75
N PRO A 651 17.46 17.00 -36.63
CA PRO A 651 18.75 17.65 -36.47
C PRO A 651 18.76 18.31 -35.09
N PRO A 652 19.84 18.17 -34.33
CA PRO A 652 19.84 18.54 -32.94
C PRO A 652 19.68 20.07 -32.76
N GLN A 653 18.87 20.47 -31.78
CA GLN A 653 18.66 21.86 -31.38
C GLN A 653 20.02 22.47 -30.99
N GLY A 654 20.53 23.36 -31.83
CA GLY A 654 21.87 23.94 -31.73
C GLY A 654 22.50 24.24 -33.09
N TRP A 655 22.08 23.53 -34.15
CA TRP A 655 22.49 23.84 -35.53
C TRP A 655 22.01 25.21 -36.04
N ALA A 656 21.02 25.83 -35.38
CA ALA A 656 20.40 27.07 -35.83
C ALA A 656 20.98 28.35 -35.20
N ARG A 657 22.03 28.27 -34.36
CA ARG A 657 22.64 29.47 -33.71
C ARG A 657 24.07 29.79 -34.12
N THR A 658 24.59 29.18 -35.20
CA THR A 658 25.95 29.46 -35.68
C THR A 658 25.98 29.81 -37.17
N ARG A 659 24.88 30.38 -37.69
CA ARG A 659 24.79 30.94 -39.06
C ARG A 659 24.39 32.42 -39.06
N GLU A 660 24.46 33.08 -37.91
CA GLU A 660 24.45 34.55 -37.80
C GLU A 660 25.82 35.02 -37.32
#